data_AF-W7NEU9-F1
#
_entry.id   AF-W7NEU9-F1
#
_cell.length_a   1.000
_cell.length_b   1.000
_cell.length_c   1.000
_cell.angle_alpha   90.00
_cell.angle_beta   90.00
_cell.angle_gamma   90.00
#
_symmetry.space_group_name_H-M   'P 1'
#
loop_
_entity.id
_entity.type
_entity.pdbx_description
1 polymer ?
#
loop_
_entity_poly.entity_id
_entity_poly.type
_entity_poly.pdbx_seq_one_letter_code
_entity_poly.pdbx_strand_id
1 'polypeptide(L)'
;MAANLPQYQHFIPQFILKNFGHPFECPKAPANGSKCKKNHHKKGKYPGDPVVNCLELLPEGYKIEELSIRRVCGLDDMYTDQSPIAQFPRELEVKFSRLEGETSAVIRRITGAHKRGEEKVKLTRTQQTVLRKFVYLLNQRGSGFFKTYNCNSIDDYKKDDRDLLEEFMDRHGIQRPLDVWLQALSSIIDLDMRVTANWQQTLKTTVYYGLFCHFVEHITGFWMSFCTPSSEDQEFILSDTGSHVYEGPTVDFQDKTTGEFLRLGPRFHLFAPISPRLMIILRSQHLPEPHEDNNPETKAMRQLQRQIEIDLLYGPGTTSMLEDLPIHKSINSYSILVNGGLIKRPGWDGQLRQTDTFSFPFFKISTRHVHMINGLLLDHAFHGLTVIFNKKATFLDLLEWFLTEPCEVGKRLGGQHHADQMRYLARLTDLMHAEGRNITLFSTNTPISDHIDIESYKNQNNAAARWLEGLETSPADKEEAKDNREQGIDAKVYANQYDTVDIQDEPNEEIVNIEEHPTELEPTAKFGDGSPEDRLVAMVYEQIADQCYSPDLGPKILSRVRVTTQGVSESLVMFRVWLINGQLDRNKELPGTDRQQRLLRRYQLQQSPILFWLFLKQFRHLVWKTELKQAKRGDVFPGEGPEDEFLNDMTTLEPHDLNIKMWKAMNRDIALQQMSGGQTQWSNY
;
A
#
# COMPACT_ATOMS: atom_id res chain seq x y z
N MET A 1 -44.78 7.48 -5.24
CA MET A 1 -43.66 7.52 -4.29
C MET A 1 -43.13 8.94 -4.30
N ALA A 2 -43.10 9.64 -3.16
CA ALA A 2 -42.45 10.95 -3.10
C ALA A 2 -40.95 10.74 -3.40
N ALA A 3 -40.41 11.43 -4.40
CA ALA A 3 -38.98 11.41 -4.65
C ALA A 3 -38.28 11.86 -3.36
N ASN A 4 -37.52 10.97 -2.73
CA ASN A 4 -36.74 11.31 -1.54
C ASN A 4 -35.83 12.48 -1.92
N LEU A 5 -35.91 13.57 -1.14
CA LEU A 5 -35.01 14.72 -1.34
C LEU A 5 -33.56 14.25 -1.25
N PRO A 6 -32.66 14.77 -2.12
CA PRO A 6 -31.24 14.44 -2.09
C PRO A 6 -30.64 14.66 -0.71
N GLN A 7 -29.84 13.71 -0.23
CA GLN A 7 -29.16 13.81 1.05
C GLN A 7 -27.72 14.25 0.87
N TYR A 8 -27.35 15.36 1.49
CA TYR A 8 -25.96 15.83 1.53
C TYR A 8 -25.13 14.97 2.47
N GLN A 9 -24.09 14.34 1.94
CA GLN A 9 -23.23 13.40 2.64
C GLN A 9 -21.79 13.90 2.65
N HIS A 10 -21.17 13.91 3.82
CA HIS A 10 -19.83 14.45 4.03
C HIS A 10 -18.77 13.40 3.76
N PHE A 11 -17.87 13.66 2.81
CA PHE A 11 -16.66 12.84 2.66
C PHE A 11 -15.60 13.24 3.70
N ILE A 12 -15.49 14.52 4.08
CA ILE A 12 -14.76 14.93 5.30
C ILE A 12 -15.76 15.18 6.43
N PRO A 13 -15.72 14.40 7.53
CA PRO A 13 -16.75 14.49 8.56
C PRO A 13 -16.75 15.85 9.26
N GLN A 14 -17.93 16.30 9.67
CA GLN A 14 -18.08 17.57 10.38
C GLN A 14 -17.27 17.64 11.68
N PHE A 15 -17.00 16.53 12.36
CA PHE A 15 -16.20 16.57 13.59
C PHE A 15 -14.72 16.91 13.33
N ILE A 16 -14.20 16.61 12.12
CA ILE A 16 -12.88 17.06 11.68
C ILE A 16 -12.96 18.54 11.30
N LEU A 17 -13.94 18.92 10.48
CA LEU A 17 -14.14 20.31 10.04
C LEU A 17 -14.28 21.28 11.23
N LYS A 18 -14.97 20.87 12.30
CA LYS A 18 -15.09 21.64 13.54
C LYS A 18 -13.75 21.98 14.21
N ASN A 19 -12.69 21.20 13.98
CA ASN A 19 -11.36 21.51 14.51
C ASN A 19 -10.67 22.66 13.76
N PHE A 20 -11.15 23.00 12.56
CA PHE A 20 -10.70 24.12 11.73
C PHE A 20 -11.68 25.30 11.78
N GLY A 21 -12.83 25.13 12.43
CA GLY A 21 -13.92 26.07 12.37
C GLY A 21 -13.94 27.09 13.50
N HIS A 22 -14.64 28.19 13.25
CA HIS A 22 -14.90 29.28 14.17
C HIS A 22 -16.37 29.73 14.07
N PRO A 23 -16.91 30.42 15.09
CA PRO A 23 -18.26 30.96 15.01
C PRO A 23 -18.32 32.09 13.98
N PHE A 24 -19.33 32.09 13.12
CA PHE A 24 -19.53 33.14 12.13
C PHE A 24 -19.86 34.47 12.81
N GLU A 25 -19.08 35.50 12.49
CA GLU A 25 -19.31 36.87 12.92
C GLU A 25 -19.96 37.67 11.79
N CYS A 26 -21.15 38.21 12.03
CA CYS A 26 -21.84 38.99 11.01
C CYS A 26 -21.18 40.38 10.88
N PRO A 27 -20.68 40.78 9.70
CA PRO A 27 -20.01 42.07 9.51
C PRO A 27 -20.89 43.29 9.80
N LYS A 28 -22.22 43.09 9.84
CA LYS A 28 -23.23 44.13 10.07
C LYS A 28 -23.89 44.03 11.46
N ALA A 29 -23.40 43.17 12.35
CA ALA A 29 -23.93 43.06 13.70
C ALA A 29 -23.56 44.32 14.51
N PRO A 30 -24.52 44.94 15.22
CA PRO A 30 -24.22 46.03 16.14
C PRO A 30 -23.32 45.53 17.27
N ALA A 31 -22.30 46.31 17.65
CA ALA A 31 -21.32 45.98 18.68
C ALA A 31 -21.91 45.64 20.08
N ASN A 32 -23.20 45.93 20.30
CA ASN A 32 -23.86 45.86 21.60
C ASN A 32 -24.79 44.64 21.76
N GLY A 33 -24.44 43.48 21.21
CA GLY A 33 -25.12 42.20 21.52
C GLY A 33 -26.59 42.08 21.07
N SER A 34 -27.14 43.07 20.35
CA SER A 34 -28.50 42.99 19.82
C SER A 34 -28.56 42.02 18.64
N LYS A 35 -29.53 41.10 18.65
CA LYS A 35 -29.76 40.12 17.56
C LYS A 35 -29.84 40.84 16.21
N CYS A 36 -28.87 40.56 15.34
CA CYS A 36 -28.79 41.16 14.01
C CYS A 36 -30.00 40.72 13.16
N LYS A 37 -30.74 41.68 12.58
CA LYS A 37 -32.02 41.44 11.89
C LYS A 37 -31.85 40.45 10.73
N LYS A 38 -32.86 39.59 10.49
CA LYS A 38 -32.86 38.50 9.47
C LYS A 38 -32.42 38.93 8.06
N ASN A 39 -32.57 40.21 7.70
CA ASN A 39 -32.26 40.74 6.36
C ASN A 39 -30.80 41.24 6.20
N HIS A 40 -29.95 41.14 7.23
CA HIS A 40 -28.54 41.56 7.18
C HIS A 40 -27.56 40.40 6.99
N HIS A 41 -28.05 39.16 6.84
CA HIS A 41 -27.23 37.96 6.71
C HIS A 41 -27.11 37.51 5.25
N LYS A 42 -25.95 36.96 4.86
CA LYS A 42 -25.86 36.14 3.64
C LYS A 42 -26.82 34.95 3.82
N LYS A 43 -27.59 34.61 2.78
CA LYS A 43 -28.55 33.49 2.80
C LYS A 43 -27.83 32.22 3.29
N GLY A 44 -28.33 31.62 4.37
CA GLY A 44 -27.82 30.34 4.90
C GLY A 44 -26.71 30.42 5.96
N LYS A 45 -26.34 31.60 6.46
CA LYS A 45 -25.38 31.77 7.58
C LYS A 45 -25.96 32.72 8.64
N TYR A 46 -26.08 32.27 9.88
CA TYR A 46 -26.51 33.08 11.02
C TYR A 46 -25.34 33.34 11.99
N PRO A 47 -25.34 34.46 12.72
CA PRO A 47 -24.30 34.73 13.72
C PRO A 47 -24.17 33.56 14.71
N GLY A 48 -22.93 33.11 14.94
CA GLY A 48 -22.63 31.95 15.78
C GLY A 48 -22.73 30.59 15.10
N ASP A 49 -23.19 30.52 13.84
CA ASP A 49 -23.12 29.28 13.07
C ASP A 49 -21.66 28.86 12.86
N PRO A 50 -21.34 27.55 12.94
CA PRO A 50 -19.98 27.08 12.72
C PRO A 50 -19.60 27.18 11.24
N VAL A 51 -18.54 27.94 10.97
CA VAL A 51 -17.96 28.15 9.65
C VAL A 51 -16.47 27.80 9.64
N VAL A 52 -15.88 27.68 8.45
CA VAL A 52 -14.46 27.48 8.21
C VAL A 52 -13.98 28.50 7.18
N ASN A 53 -12.72 28.95 7.28
CA ASN A 53 -12.12 29.76 6.21
C ASN A 53 -11.70 28.84 5.06
N CYS A 54 -12.11 29.19 3.85
CA CYS A 54 -11.86 28.39 2.65
C CYS A 54 -11.33 29.25 1.50
N LEU A 55 -10.41 28.67 0.75
CA LEU A 55 -10.17 29.02 -0.64
C LEU A 55 -11.07 28.15 -1.51
N GLU A 56 -12.03 28.74 -2.21
CA GLU A 56 -12.85 28.05 -3.20
C GLU A 56 -12.17 28.06 -4.57
N LEU A 57 -12.03 26.87 -5.17
CA LEU A 57 -11.39 26.62 -6.45
C LEU A 57 -12.44 26.56 -7.58
N LEU A 58 -13.17 27.65 -7.78
CA LEU A 58 -14.27 27.68 -8.76
C LEU A 58 -13.78 27.75 -10.22
N PRO A 59 -14.60 27.27 -11.19
CA PRO A 59 -14.31 27.41 -12.61
C PRO A 59 -14.13 28.87 -13.08
N GLU A 60 -14.82 29.83 -12.47
CA GLU A 60 -14.82 31.24 -12.88
C GLU A 60 -13.69 32.06 -12.25
N GLY A 61 -13.07 31.56 -11.17
CA GLY A 61 -12.01 32.26 -10.44
C GLY A 61 -11.95 31.86 -8.97
N TYR A 62 -10.82 32.12 -8.33
CA TYR A 62 -10.60 31.73 -6.94
C TYR A 62 -10.98 32.85 -5.98
N LYS A 63 -11.53 32.46 -4.83
CA LYS A 63 -11.95 33.41 -3.80
C LYS A 63 -11.71 32.83 -2.41
N ILE A 64 -11.38 33.70 -1.47
CA ILE A 64 -11.34 33.38 -0.05
C ILE A 64 -12.68 33.75 0.57
N GLU A 65 -13.37 32.79 1.16
CA GLU A 65 -14.59 33.03 1.93
C GLU A 65 -14.78 32.07 3.09
N GLU A 66 -15.65 32.44 4.03
CA GLU A 66 -16.06 31.54 5.11
C GLU A 66 -17.17 30.61 4.60
N LEU A 67 -17.06 29.30 4.75
CA LEU A 67 -18.10 28.34 4.37
C LEU A 67 -18.74 27.65 5.58
N SER A 68 -20.02 27.29 5.47
CA SER A 68 -20.69 26.55 6.54
C SER A 68 -20.16 25.13 6.62
N ILE A 69 -19.80 24.68 7.82
CA ILE A 69 -19.36 23.30 8.07
C ILE A 69 -20.42 22.27 7.62
N ARG A 70 -21.71 22.66 7.57
CA ARG A 70 -22.81 21.78 7.15
C ARG A 70 -22.89 21.55 5.63
N ARG A 71 -22.17 22.35 4.83
CA ARG A 71 -22.30 22.40 3.36
C ARG A 71 -20.95 22.48 2.65
N VAL A 72 -19.89 22.03 3.30
CA VAL A 72 -18.54 21.93 2.75
C VAL A 72 -18.04 20.50 2.87
N CYS A 73 -17.18 20.09 1.93
CA CYS A 73 -16.61 18.74 1.85
C CYS A 73 -17.63 17.60 1.88
N GLY A 74 -18.69 17.75 1.08
CA GLY A 74 -19.73 16.75 0.88
C GLY A 74 -20.39 16.88 -0.49
N LEU A 75 -21.09 15.82 -0.89
CA LEU A 75 -21.85 15.70 -2.14
C LEU A 75 -23.23 15.12 -1.84
N ASP A 76 -24.21 15.39 -2.71
CA ASP A 76 -25.55 14.81 -2.56
C ASP A 76 -25.55 13.35 -3.06
N ASP A 77 -26.17 12.46 -2.26
CA ASP A 77 -26.44 11.05 -2.57
C ASP A 77 -25.23 10.21 -3.01
N MET A 78 -24.03 10.56 -2.53
CA MET A 78 -22.76 9.88 -2.81
C MET A 78 -22.69 8.41 -2.37
N TYR A 79 -23.38 8.06 -1.28
CA TYR A 79 -23.44 6.70 -0.71
C TYR A 79 -24.84 6.08 -0.85
N THR A 80 -25.74 6.73 -1.59
CA THR A 80 -27.10 6.22 -1.75
C THR A 80 -27.09 5.09 -2.77
N ASP A 81 -27.45 3.88 -2.34
CA ASP A 81 -27.68 2.76 -3.25
C ASP A 81 -28.96 3.04 -4.05
N GLN A 82 -28.78 3.27 -5.35
CA GLN A 82 -29.86 3.59 -6.28
C GLN A 82 -30.46 2.33 -6.93
N SER A 83 -30.00 1.14 -6.53
CA SER A 83 -30.51 -0.11 -7.06
C SER A 83 -32.01 -0.27 -6.76
N PRO A 84 -32.83 -0.69 -7.75
CA PRO A 84 -34.27 -0.91 -7.55
C PRO A 84 -34.60 -1.95 -6.47
N ILE A 85 -33.63 -2.82 -6.15
CA ILE A 85 -33.77 -3.90 -5.15
C ILE A 85 -33.17 -3.53 -3.79
N ALA A 86 -32.61 -2.32 -3.64
CA ALA A 86 -32.02 -1.87 -2.38
C ALA A 86 -33.08 -1.75 -1.28
N GLN A 87 -33.02 -2.63 -0.28
CA GLN A 87 -33.92 -2.58 0.88
C GLN A 87 -33.63 -1.38 1.79
N PHE A 88 -32.35 -1.00 1.89
CA PHE A 88 -31.88 0.10 2.72
C PHE A 88 -30.93 1.01 1.92
N PRO A 89 -31.46 1.88 1.03
CA PRO A 89 -30.66 2.74 0.15
C PRO A 89 -29.62 3.62 0.86
N ARG A 90 -29.74 3.82 2.17
CA ARG A 90 -28.89 4.71 2.99
C ARG A 90 -28.15 3.95 4.10
N GLU A 91 -28.01 2.63 3.99
CA GLU A 91 -27.33 1.81 5.00
C GLU A 91 -25.88 2.25 5.21
N LEU A 92 -25.16 2.58 4.13
CA LEU A 92 -23.75 2.95 4.20
C LEU A 92 -23.53 4.26 5.00
N GLU A 93 -24.46 5.21 4.92
CA GLU A 93 -24.43 6.43 5.74
C GLU A 93 -24.55 6.11 7.24
N VAL A 94 -25.41 5.15 7.60
CA VAL A 94 -25.56 4.70 9.00
C VAL A 94 -24.27 4.04 9.49
N LYS A 95 -23.64 3.21 8.65
CA LYS A 95 -22.35 2.56 8.95
C LYS A 95 -21.24 3.60 9.16
N PHE A 96 -21.12 4.59 8.28
CA PHE A 96 -20.19 5.70 8.46
C PHE A 96 -20.47 6.48 9.73
N SER A 97 -21.72 6.81 10.03
CA SER A 97 -22.09 7.55 11.24
C SER A 97 -21.60 6.86 12.52
N ARG A 98 -21.72 5.52 12.59
CA ARG A 98 -21.20 4.72 13.71
C ARG A 98 -19.67 4.78 13.80
N LEU A 99 -18.98 4.51 12.69
CA LEU A 99 -17.51 4.57 12.64
C LEU A 99 -16.99 5.97 13.02
N GLU A 100 -17.64 7.01 12.54
CA GLU A 100 -17.31 8.40 12.85
C GLU A 100 -17.56 8.73 14.33
N GLY A 101 -18.61 8.18 14.94
CA GLY A 101 -18.86 8.31 16.37
C GLY A 101 -17.72 7.73 17.22
N GLU A 102 -17.28 6.51 16.89
CA GLU A 102 -16.16 5.83 17.56
C GLU A 102 -14.84 6.59 17.33
N THR A 103 -14.56 6.97 16.08
CA THR A 103 -13.35 7.73 15.70
C THR A 103 -13.31 9.10 16.37
N SER A 104 -14.45 9.81 16.42
CA SER A 104 -14.55 11.13 17.05
C SER A 104 -14.16 11.10 18.52
N ALA A 105 -14.46 10.01 19.24
CA ALA A 105 -14.01 9.85 20.63
C ALA A 105 -12.48 9.72 20.71
N VAL A 106 -11.85 8.96 19.80
CA VAL A 106 -10.40 8.79 19.72
C VAL A 106 -9.71 10.12 19.34
N ILE A 107 -10.20 10.82 18.32
CA ILE A 107 -9.65 12.12 17.90
C ILE A 107 -9.81 13.19 18.99
N ARG A 108 -10.93 13.21 19.73
CA ARG A 108 -11.10 14.12 20.88
C ARG A 108 -10.11 13.82 22.00
N ARG A 109 -9.78 12.55 22.24
CA ARG A 109 -8.73 12.18 23.20
C ARG A 109 -7.36 12.70 22.74
N ILE A 110 -7.01 12.51 21.48
CA ILE A 110 -5.76 12.95 20.87
C ILE A 110 -5.62 14.48 20.93
N THR A 111 -6.60 15.20 20.37
CA THR A 111 -6.62 16.68 20.36
C THR A 111 -6.71 17.26 21.77
N GLY A 112 -7.44 16.62 22.68
CA GLY A 112 -7.50 17.03 24.08
C GLY A 112 -6.18 16.88 24.82
N ALA A 113 -5.44 15.79 24.61
CA ALA A 113 -4.10 15.60 25.17
C ALA A 113 -3.11 16.65 24.64
N HIS A 114 -3.11 16.89 23.32
CA HIS A 114 -2.29 17.94 22.70
C HIS A 114 -2.61 19.33 23.25
N LYS A 115 -3.90 19.70 23.36
CA LYS A 115 -4.33 21.00 23.94
C LYS A 115 -3.94 21.19 25.41
N ARG A 116 -3.83 20.10 26.18
CA ARG A 116 -3.33 20.14 27.57
C ARG A 116 -1.80 20.24 27.67
N GLY A 117 -1.09 20.22 26.54
CA GLY A 117 0.37 20.24 26.51
C GLY A 117 1.01 18.91 26.90
N GLU A 118 0.27 17.80 26.85
CA GLU A 118 0.86 16.47 27.04
C GLU A 118 1.85 16.18 25.91
N GLU A 119 2.99 15.56 26.20
CA GLU A 119 4.00 15.23 25.19
C GLU A 119 3.59 14.05 24.30
N LYS A 120 2.67 13.21 24.77
CA LYS A 120 2.24 11.99 24.11
C LYS A 120 0.81 11.62 24.47
N VAL A 121 0.15 10.88 23.58
CA VAL A 121 -1.17 10.27 23.82
C VAL A 121 -1.06 8.76 23.84
N LYS A 122 -1.77 8.13 24.78
CA LYS A 122 -1.83 6.67 24.89
C LYS A 122 -3.13 6.15 24.28
N LEU A 123 -3.02 5.26 23.29
CA LEU A 123 -4.16 4.61 22.63
C LEU A 123 -4.11 3.09 22.87
N THR A 124 -5.26 2.43 22.95
CA THR A 124 -5.32 0.97 22.87
C THR A 124 -5.15 0.49 21.43
N ARG A 125 -4.83 -0.80 21.23
CA ARG A 125 -4.80 -1.41 19.89
C ARG A 125 -6.12 -1.19 19.18
N THR A 126 -7.25 -1.43 19.84
CA THR A 126 -8.58 -1.21 19.27
C THR A 126 -8.78 0.24 18.81
N GLN A 127 -8.38 1.22 19.63
CA GLN A 127 -8.47 2.64 19.25
C GLN A 127 -7.56 2.99 18.06
N GLN A 128 -6.35 2.43 18.02
CA GLN A 128 -5.44 2.58 16.89
C GLN A 128 -6.03 1.95 15.63
N THR A 129 -6.58 0.74 15.70
CA THR A 129 -7.20 0.05 14.57
C THR A 129 -8.39 0.83 14.01
N VAL A 130 -9.29 1.32 14.88
CA VAL A 130 -10.41 2.19 14.46
C VAL A 130 -9.90 3.43 13.73
N LEU A 131 -8.88 4.09 14.29
CA LEU A 131 -8.31 5.28 13.69
C LEU A 131 -7.64 4.99 12.33
N ARG A 132 -6.90 3.89 12.21
CA ARG A 132 -6.24 3.47 10.96
C ARG A 132 -7.25 3.13 9.87
N LYS A 133 -8.29 2.36 10.22
CA LYS A 133 -9.40 2.07 9.31
C LYS A 133 -10.12 3.35 8.88
N PHE A 134 -10.38 4.26 9.81
CA PHE A 134 -10.99 5.55 9.50
C PHE A 134 -10.14 6.39 8.55
N VAL A 135 -8.82 6.49 8.76
CA VAL A 135 -7.94 7.27 7.85
C VAL A 135 -7.94 6.68 6.45
N TYR A 136 -7.93 5.35 6.30
CA TYR A 136 -8.10 4.71 4.99
C TYR A 136 -9.45 5.05 4.36
N LEU A 137 -10.55 4.95 5.11
CA LEU A 137 -11.89 5.19 4.57
C LEU A 137 -12.12 6.67 4.26
N LEU A 138 -11.54 7.58 5.05
CA LEU A 138 -11.49 9.01 4.72
C LEU A 138 -10.83 9.23 3.36
N ASN A 139 -9.86 8.37 3.02
CA ASN A 139 -9.27 8.34 1.68
C ASN A 139 -10.17 7.78 0.60
N GLN A 140 -10.71 6.59 0.82
CA GLN A 140 -11.51 5.93 -0.22
C GLN A 140 -12.83 6.64 -0.52
N ARG A 141 -13.36 7.41 0.42
CA ARG A 141 -14.66 8.06 0.29
C ARG A 141 -14.59 9.49 -0.27
N GLY A 142 -13.40 9.95 -0.65
CA GLY A 142 -13.21 11.28 -1.22
C GLY A 142 -13.84 11.44 -2.60
N SER A 143 -14.03 12.70 -3.01
CA SER A 143 -14.73 13.02 -4.26
C SER A 143 -14.05 12.46 -5.51
N GLY A 144 -12.73 12.25 -5.49
CA GLY A 144 -11.98 11.66 -6.61
C GLY A 144 -12.32 10.19 -6.85
N PHE A 145 -12.41 9.39 -5.78
CA PHE A 145 -12.81 7.99 -5.87
C PHE A 145 -14.27 7.86 -6.30
N PHE A 146 -15.15 8.69 -5.72
CA PHE A 146 -16.53 8.74 -6.17
C PHE A 146 -16.63 9.06 -7.67
N LYS A 147 -15.94 10.09 -8.18
CA LYS A 147 -15.90 10.40 -9.63
C LYS A 147 -15.37 9.25 -10.49
N THR A 148 -14.45 8.44 -9.95
CA THR A 148 -13.84 7.32 -10.67
C THR A 148 -14.82 6.17 -10.84
N TYR A 149 -15.56 5.81 -9.78
CA TYR A 149 -16.50 4.68 -9.80
C TYR A 149 -17.95 5.06 -10.16
N ASN A 150 -18.31 6.34 -10.07
CA ASN A 150 -19.64 6.84 -10.41
C ASN A 150 -19.83 6.94 -11.94
N CYS A 151 -19.73 5.80 -12.60
CA CYS A 151 -20.06 5.61 -13.99
C CYS A 151 -21.31 4.72 -14.16
N ASN A 152 -21.96 4.85 -15.32
CA ASN A 152 -23.17 4.10 -15.62
C ASN A 152 -22.87 2.67 -16.09
N SER A 153 -21.70 2.46 -16.70
CA SER A 153 -21.25 1.18 -17.22
C SER A 153 -19.73 1.03 -17.07
N ILE A 154 -19.23 -0.19 -17.27
CA ILE A 154 -17.78 -0.48 -17.30
C ILE A 154 -17.05 0.21 -18.47
N ASP A 155 -17.76 0.53 -19.56
CA ASP A 155 -17.19 1.24 -20.72
C ASP A 155 -16.81 2.69 -20.41
N ASP A 156 -17.48 3.29 -19.43
CA ASP A 156 -17.20 4.65 -18.97
C ASP A 156 -16.04 4.69 -17.95
N TYR A 157 -15.57 3.54 -17.47
CA TYR A 157 -14.49 3.43 -16.49
C TYR A 157 -13.12 3.51 -17.18
N LYS A 158 -12.36 4.58 -16.89
CA LYS A 158 -11.11 4.93 -17.61
C LYS A 158 -9.85 4.72 -16.77
N LYS A 159 -9.80 3.64 -16.00
CA LYS A 159 -8.58 3.25 -15.26
C LYS A 159 -7.99 1.99 -15.83
N ASP A 160 -6.71 1.83 -15.54
CA ASP A 160 -5.84 0.78 -16.07
C ASP A 160 -6.26 -0.64 -15.64
N ASP A 161 -7.04 -0.72 -14.58
CA ASP A 161 -7.57 -1.96 -13.99
C ASP A 161 -8.99 -2.30 -14.49
N ARG A 162 -9.45 -1.68 -15.59
CA ARG A 162 -10.80 -1.90 -16.17
C ARG A 162 -11.10 -3.40 -16.37
N ASP A 163 -10.18 -4.14 -16.98
CA ASP A 163 -10.40 -5.56 -17.29
C ASP A 163 -10.59 -6.41 -16.01
N LEU A 164 -9.79 -6.12 -14.97
CA LEU A 164 -9.94 -6.81 -13.67
C LEU A 164 -11.26 -6.46 -13.00
N LEU A 165 -11.68 -5.21 -13.10
CA LEU A 165 -12.95 -4.76 -12.56
C LEU A 165 -14.13 -5.39 -13.31
N GLU A 166 -14.05 -5.50 -14.64
CA GLU A 166 -15.04 -6.17 -15.49
C GLU A 166 -15.18 -7.65 -15.11
N GLU A 167 -14.05 -8.38 -15.01
CA GLU A 167 -14.04 -9.79 -14.58
C GLU A 167 -14.63 -9.98 -13.17
N PHE A 168 -14.35 -9.06 -12.24
CA PHE A 168 -14.96 -9.09 -10.92
C PHE A 168 -16.47 -8.84 -11.00
N MET A 169 -16.90 -7.83 -11.75
CA MET A 169 -18.31 -7.49 -11.94
C MET A 169 -19.09 -8.67 -12.52
N ASP A 170 -18.56 -9.32 -13.55
CA ASP A 170 -19.18 -10.48 -14.19
C ASP A 170 -19.31 -11.68 -13.24
N ARG A 171 -18.24 -11.99 -12.49
CA ARG A 171 -18.24 -13.08 -11.49
C ARG A 171 -19.28 -12.86 -10.39
N HIS A 172 -19.52 -11.61 -10.01
CA HIS A 172 -20.40 -11.25 -8.90
C HIS A 172 -21.79 -10.76 -9.36
N GLY A 173 -22.07 -10.75 -10.66
CA GLY A 173 -23.34 -10.28 -11.23
C GLY A 173 -23.61 -8.79 -11.00
N ILE A 174 -22.56 -7.98 -10.84
CA ILE A 174 -22.65 -6.55 -10.57
C ILE A 174 -22.67 -5.77 -11.88
N GLN A 175 -23.62 -4.83 -12.02
CA GLN A 175 -23.82 -4.12 -13.29
C GLN A 175 -23.07 -2.78 -13.36
N ARG A 176 -22.79 -2.15 -12.22
CA ARG A 176 -22.19 -0.81 -12.17
C ARG A 176 -20.92 -0.81 -11.33
N PRO A 177 -19.84 -0.16 -11.79
CA PRO A 177 -18.64 0.04 -10.98
C PRO A 177 -18.91 0.76 -9.63
N LEU A 178 -19.91 1.63 -9.59
CA LEU A 178 -20.33 2.30 -8.35
C LEU A 178 -20.72 1.29 -7.27
N ASP A 179 -21.42 0.22 -7.64
CA ASP A 179 -21.91 -0.78 -6.70
C ASP A 179 -20.75 -1.61 -6.13
N VAL A 180 -19.71 -1.88 -6.93
CA VAL A 180 -18.45 -2.51 -6.47
C VAL A 180 -17.80 -1.64 -5.38
N TRP A 181 -17.71 -0.33 -5.60
CA TRP A 181 -17.12 0.60 -4.64
C TRP A 181 -17.96 0.73 -3.36
N LEU A 182 -19.29 0.84 -3.47
CA LEU A 182 -20.19 0.88 -2.31
C LEU A 182 -20.11 -0.41 -1.48
N GLN A 183 -20.08 -1.58 -2.15
CA GLN A 183 -19.89 -2.87 -1.49
C GLN A 183 -18.55 -2.93 -0.77
N ALA A 184 -17.46 -2.49 -1.40
CA ALA A 184 -16.13 -2.45 -0.79
C ALA A 184 -16.08 -1.55 0.46
N LEU A 185 -16.65 -0.35 0.40
CA LEU A 185 -16.74 0.54 1.56
C LEU A 185 -17.52 -0.11 2.71
N SER A 186 -18.65 -0.74 2.40
CA SER A 186 -19.48 -1.47 3.36
C SER A 186 -18.69 -2.61 4.03
N SER A 187 -18.06 -3.48 3.23
CA SER A 187 -17.25 -4.61 3.70
C SER A 187 -16.08 -4.16 4.59
N ILE A 188 -15.38 -3.09 4.22
CA ILE A 188 -14.24 -2.56 4.99
C ILE A 188 -14.70 -1.96 6.33
N ILE A 189 -15.83 -1.26 6.36
CA ILE A 189 -16.37 -0.72 7.62
C ILE A 189 -16.67 -1.87 8.60
N ASP A 190 -17.36 -2.91 8.12
CA ASP A 190 -17.79 -4.06 8.93
C ASP A 190 -16.65 -5.04 9.26
N LEU A 191 -15.51 -4.95 8.56
CA LEU A 191 -14.38 -5.87 8.72
C LEU A 191 -13.90 -5.98 10.18
N ASP A 192 -13.90 -7.19 10.73
CA ASP A 192 -13.32 -7.43 12.05
C ASP A 192 -11.79 -7.48 11.96
N MET A 193 -11.12 -6.47 12.50
CA MET A 193 -9.66 -6.36 12.55
C MET A 193 -9.11 -6.69 13.95
N ARG A 194 -9.80 -7.51 14.72
CA ARG A 194 -9.23 -8.03 15.98
C ARG A 194 -8.01 -8.92 15.69
N VAL A 195 -7.08 -8.99 16.64
CA VAL A 195 -5.85 -9.81 16.58
C VAL A 195 -6.13 -11.28 16.20
N THR A 196 -7.28 -11.81 16.62
CA THR A 196 -7.67 -13.20 16.33
C THR A 196 -8.39 -13.36 14.99
N ALA A 197 -8.67 -12.28 14.27
CA ALA A 197 -9.46 -12.30 13.04
C ALA A 197 -8.55 -12.40 11.81
N ASN A 198 -8.90 -13.30 10.88
CA ASN A 198 -8.22 -13.42 9.59
C ASN A 198 -8.79 -12.39 8.60
N TRP A 199 -8.54 -11.12 8.90
CA TRP A 199 -9.15 -9.99 8.19
C TRP A 199 -8.68 -9.88 6.74
N GLN A 200 -7.42 -10.25 6.44
CA GLN A 200 -6.91 -10.22 5.07
C GLN A 200 -7.66 -11.22 4.19
N GLN A 201 -7.82 -12.47 4.64
CA GLN A 201 -8.54 -13.48 3.89
C GLN A 201 -10.03 -13.13 3.73
N THR A 202 -10.64 -12.61 4.80
CA THR A 202 -12.04 -12.16 4.76
C THR A 202 -12.22 -11.04 3.73
N LEU A 203 -11.28 -10.10 3.66
CA LEU A 203 -11.38 -8.98 2.74
C LEU A 203 -11.08 -9.39 1.28
N LYS A 204 -10.09 -10.26 1.07
CA LYS A 204 -9.70 -10.77 -0.27
C LYS A 204 -10.88 -11.44 -1.00
N THR A 205 -11.76 -12.11 -0.27
CA THR A 205 -12.92 -12.83 -0.82
C THR A 205 -14.16 -11.95 -1.02
N THR A 206 -14.19 -10.76 -0.44
CA THR A 206 -15.41 -9.90 -0.39
C THR A 206 -15.25 -8.57 -1.10
N VAL A 207 -14.03 -8.19 -1.47
CA VAL A 207 -13.72 -6.89 -2.05
C VAL A 207 -12.89 -7.06 -3.31
N TYR A 208 -13.21 -6.26 -4.33
CA TYR A 208 -12.43 -6.15 -5.56
C TYR A 208 -10.93 -6.00 -5.27
N TYR A 209 -10.11 -6.80 -5.97
CA TYR A 209 -8.68 -6.96 -5.70
C TYR A 209 -7.90 -5.64 -5.64
N GLY A 210 -8.15 -4.70 -6.56
CA GLY A 210 -7.50 -3.40 -6.54
C GLY A 210 -7.73 -2.62 -5.23
N LEU A 211 -8.96 -2.63 -4.72
CA LEU A 211 -9.31 -2.00 -3.44
C LEU A 211 -8.76 -2.78 -2.23
N PHE A 212 -8.76 -4.12 -2.32
CA PHE A 212 -8.15 -4.99 -1.32
C PHE A 212 -6.64 -4.69 -1.17
N CYS A 213 -5.87 -4.66 -2.26
CA CYS A 213 -4.44 -4.36 -2.23
C CYS A 213 -4.18 -2.97 -1.63
N HIS A 214 -4.95 -1.96 -2.02
CA HIS A 214 -4.84 -0.62 -1.42
C HIS A 214 -5.09 -0.63 0.09
N PHE A 215 -6.06 -1.42 0.57
CA PHE A 215 -6.34 -1.53 2.00
C PHE A 215 -5.20 -2.22 2.75
N VAL A 216 -4.73 -3.36 2.23
CA VAL A 216 -3.62 -4.10 2.83
C VAL A 216 -2.38 -3.23 2.89
N GLU A 217 -1.96 -2.64 1.76
CA GLU A 217 -0.82 -1.72 1.69
C GLU A 217 -0.97 -0.59 2.72
N HIS A 218 -2.15 0.05 2.79
CA HIS A 218 -2.39 1.11 3.75
C HIS A 218 -2.17 0.66 5.20
N ILE A 219 -2.69 -0.52 5.57
CA ILE A 219 -2.67 -1.04 6.94
C ILE A 219 -1.28 -1.57 7.34
N THR A 220 -0.62 -2.34 6.47
CA THR A 220 0.62 -3.07 6.76
C THR A 220 1.88 -2.32 6.30
N GLY A 221 1.80 -1.58 5.19
CA GLY A 221 2.93 -0.86 4.60
C GLY A 221 3.30 0.44 5.32
N PHE A 222 2.43 0.94 6.20
CA PHE A 222 2.63 2.21 6.88
C PHE A 222 2.48 2.11 8.40
N TRP A 223 3.23 2.92 9.13
CA TRP A 223 3.07 3.13 10.57
C TRP A 223 2.66 4.57 10.87
N MET A 224 1.92 4.76 11.96
CA MET A 224 1.26 6.03 12.28
C MET A 224 2.06 6.86 13.30
N SER A 225 2.07 8.17 13.11
CA SER A 225 2.64 9.16 14.04
C SER A 225 1.81 10.44 14.08
N PHE A 226 2.03 11.29 15.08
CA PHE A 226 1.37 12.59 15.19
C PHE A 226 2.39 13.73 15.13
N CYS A 227 2.14 14.71 14.27
CA CYS A 227 2.99 15.88 14.10
C CYS A 227 2.25 17.17 14.44
N THR A 228 2.97 18.12 15.01
CA THR A 228 2.54 19.50 15.30
C THR A 228 3.62 20.47 14.80
N PRO A 229 3.27 21.63 14.23
CA PRO A 229 4.29 22.60 13.86
C PRO A 229 4.98 23.16 15.11
N SER A 230 6.30 23.34 15.06
CA SER A 230 7.07 23.92 16.17
C SER A 230 6.73 25.38 16.45
N SER A 231 6.44 26.15 15.40
CA SER A 231 6.02 27.56 15.49
C SER A 231 4.51 27.68 15.63
N GLU A 232 4.02 28.64 16.42
CA GLU A 232 2.58 28.95 16.57
C GLU A 232 1.99 29.72 15.37
N ASP A 233 2.87 30.31 14.55
CA ASP A 233 2.50 31.06 13.34
C ASP A 233 2.32 30.16 12.12
N GLN A 234 2.49 28.85 12.31
CA GLN A 234 2.37 27.84 11.27
C GLN A 234 1.15 26.96 11.52
N GLU A 235 0.48 26.53 10.45
CA GLU A 235 -0.66 25.63 10.53
C GLU A 235 -0.69 24.67 9.35
N PHE A 236 -1.32 23.50 9.55
CA PHE A 236 -1.65 22.59 8.47
C PHE A 236 -2.95 23.02 7.80
N ILE A 237 -2.97 22.98 6.47
CA ILE A 237 -4.19 23.14 5.69
C ILE A 237 -4.93 21.81 5.52
N LEU A 238 -6.18 21.87 5.09
CA LEU A 238 -6.99 20.71 4.75
C LEU A 238 -7.66 20.91 3.39
N SER A 239 -7.22 20.19 2.36
CA SER A 239 -7.91 20.17 1.07
C SER A 239 -9.06 19.17 1.06
N ASP A 240 -10.05 19.40 0.20
CA ASP A 240 -11.15 18.46 -0.02
C ASP A 240 -10.80 17.31 -0.97
N THR A 241 -9.62 17.37 -1.60
CA THR A 241 -8.89 16.20 -2.11
C THR A 241 -8.38 15.30 -0.97
N GLY A 242 -8.62 15.67 0.29
CA GLY A 242 -8.55 14.79 1.44
C GLY A 242 -7.15 14.29 1.76
N SER A 243 -7.09 13.21 2.53
CA SER A 243 -5.85 12.56 2.98
C SER A 243 -5.22 11.65 1.91
N HIS A 244 -5.63 11.80 0.65
CA HIS A 244 -5.12 11.05 -0.51
C HIS A 244 -3.77 11.58 -0.98
N VAL A 245 -3.37 12.75 -0.45
CA VAL A 245 -2.08 13.36 -0.71
C VAL A 245 -1.00 12.49 -0.09
N TYR A 246 -0.11 12.03 -0.93
CA TYR A 246 1.05 11.27 -0.56
C TYR A 246 2.32 12.01 -0.95
N GLU A 247 3.43 11.65 -0.31
CA GLU A 247 4.76 12.06 -0.71
C GLU A 247 5.48 10.89 -1.36
N GLY A 248 6.14 11.18 -2.47
CA GLY A 248 7.09 10.32 -3.16
C GLY A 248 7.38 10.87 -4.56
N PRO A 249 8.59 10.64 -5.10
CA PRO A 249 8.94 11.11 -6.43
C PRO A 249 8.06 10.42 -7.48
N THR A 250 7.34 11.20 -8.26
CA THR A 250 6.52 10.69 -9.37
C THR A 250 7.22 10.92 -10.70
N VAL A 251 7.14 9.93 -11.59
CA VAL A 251 7.61 10.01 -12.97
C VAL A 251 6.39 9.92 -13.89
N ASP A 252 6.32 10.84 -14.85
CA ASP A 252 5.33 10.81 -15.92
C ASP A 252 5.90 10.04 -17.11
N PHE A 253 5.19 9.01 -17.53
CA PHE A 253 5.46 8.23 -18.73
C PHE A 253 4.45 8.63 -19.81
N GLN A 254 4.91 8.74 -21.05
CA GLN A 254 4.05 8.92 -22.21
C GLN A 254 4.30 7.80 -23.23
N ASP A 255 3.24 7.10 -23.60
CA ASP A 255 3.31 6.13 -24.67
C ASP A 255 3.41 6.85 -26.02
N LYS A 256 4.46 6.55 -26.80
CA LYS A 256 4.71 7.23 -28.08
C LYS A 256 3.65 6.93 -29.14
N THR A 257 3.02 5.75 -29.07
CA THR A 257 2.09 5.27 -30.08
C THR A 257 0.69 5.81 -29.81
N THR A 258 0.23 5.73 -28.56
CA THR A 258 -1.13 6.10 -28.17
C THR A 258 -1.22 7.55 -27.66
N GLY A 259 -0.10 8.13 -27.21
CA GLY A 259 -0.07 9.41 -26.52
C GLY A 259 -0.59 9.36 -25.08
N GLU A 260 -0.92 8.17 -24.57
CA GLU A 260 -1.41 7.96 -23.21
C GLU A 260 -0.35 8.32 -22.17
N PHE A 261 -0.80 8.79 -21.00
CA PHE A 261 0.09 9.10 -19.87
C PHE A 261 -0.14 8.15 -18.71
N LEU A 262 0.97 7.70 -18.11
CA LEU A 262 0.99 6.92 -16.88
C LEU A 262 1.88 7.63 -15.87
N ARG A 263 1.38 7.85 -14.64
CA ARG A 263 2.17 8.43 -13.54
C ARG A 263 2.44 7.36 -12.51
N LEU A 264 3.72 7.07 -12.26
CA LEU A 264 4.16 6.11 -11.24
C LEU A 264 5.03 6.79 -10.19
N GLY A 265 4.94 6.33 -8.95
CA GLY A 265 5.82 6.76 -7.87
C GLY A 265 5.51 6.02 -6.58
N PRO A 266 6.51 5.83 -5.69
CA PRO A 266 6.27 5.21 -4.40
C PRO A 266 5.47 6.14 -3.48
N ARG A 267 4.85 5.55 -2.46
CA ARG A 267 4.18 6.28 -1.39
C ARG A 267 5.02 6.17 -0.12
N PHE A 268 5.78 7.20 0.20
CA PHE A 268 6.63 7.24 1.38
C PHE A 268 5.90 7.81 2.61
N HIS A 269 5.03 8.81 2.41
CA HIS A 269 4.20 9.37 3.48
C HIS A 269 2.77 9.62 3.01
N LEU A 270 1.80 9.46 3.91
CA LEU A 270 0.40 9.87 3.72
C LEU A 270 0.02 10.87 4.82
N PHE A 271 -0.72 11.92 4.47
CA PHE A 271 -1.03 13.02 5.37
C PHE A 271 -2.52 13.11 5.68
N ALA A 272 -2.87 13.10 6.97
CA ALA A 272 -4.24 13.33 7.44
C ALA A 272 -4.27 14.47 8.47
N PRO A 273 -4.46 15.73 8.02
CA PRO A 273 -4.70 16.85 8.91
C PRO A 273 -5.97 16.62 9.74
N ILE A 274 -5.88 16.71 11.07
CA ILE A 274 -7.04 16.58 11.96
C ILE A 274 -7.36 17.87 12.72
N SER A 275 -6.41 18.81 12.76
CA SER A 275 -6.61 20.22 13.16
C SER A 275 -5.51 21.08 12.53
N PRO A 276 -5.62 22.43 12.57
CA PRO A 276 -4.55 23.32 12.11
C PRO A 276 -3.19 23.08 12.80
N ARG A 277 -3.20 22.46 13.99
CA ARG A 277 -2.01 22.24 14.82
C ARG A 277 -1.63 20.78 14.97
N LEU A 278 -2.37 19.86 14.33
CA LEU A 278 -2.17 18.44 14.54
C LEU A 278 -2.49 17.64 13.28
N MET A 279 -1.54 16.81 12.87
CA MET A 279 -1.64 15.95 11.70
C MET A 279 -1.28 14.51 12.08
N ILE A 280 -1.99 13.57 11.49
CA ILE A 280 -1.61 12.16 11.46
C ILE A 280 -0.73 11.96 10.22
N ILE A 281 0.45 11.39 10.42
CA ILE A 281 1.34 10.98 9.33
C ILE A 281 1.43 9.47 9.32
N LEU A 282 1.18 8.87 8.16
CA LEU A 282 1.45 7.46 7.92
C LEU A 282 2.75 7.37 7.14
N ARG A 283 3.80 6.86 7.77
CA ARG A 283 5.13 6.75 7.17
C ARG A 283 5.38 5.31 6.73
N SER A 284 5.93 5.16 5.53
CA SER A 284 6.24 3.86 4.94
C SER A 284 7.23 3.08 5.81
N GLN A 285 7.04 1.78 5.88
CA GLN A 285 7.97 0.86 6.54
C GLN A 285 9.32 0.75 5.83
N HIS A 286 9.44 1.19 4.57
CA HIS A 286 10.68 1.18 3.80
C HIS A 286 11.64 2.31 4.17
N LEU A 287 11.16 3.33 4.90
CA LEU A 287 12.00 4.42 5.40
C LEU A 287 12.67 4.07 6.73
N PRO A 288 13.82 4.68 7.06
CA PRO A 288 14.53 4.44 8.32
C PRO A 288 13.62 4.64 9.55
N GLU A 289 13.75 3.76 10.54
CA GLU A 289 13.04 3.85 11.82
C GLU A 289 14.07 3.84 12.97
N PRO A 290 14.25 4.94 13.72
CA PRO A 290 15.38 5.10 14.64
C PRO A 290 15.55 4.02 15.71
N HIS A 291 14.47 3.38 16.16
CA HIS A 291 14.51 2.40 17.25
C HIS A 291 14.71 0.96 16.76
N GLU A 292 14.18 0.64 15.58
CA GLU A 292 14.36 -0.65 14.90
C GLU A 292 15.72 -0.73 14.20
N ASP A 293 16.21 0.39 13.64
CA ASP A 293 17.46 0.44 12.87
C ASP A 293 18.72 0.32 13.72
N ASN A 294 18.57 0.46 15.04
CA ASN A 294 19.63 0.11 16.00
C ASN A 294 19.93 -1.39 15.98
N ASN A 295 19.02 -2.23 15.46
CA ASN A 295 19.34 -3.61 15.09
C ASN A 295 19.84 -3.66 13.62
N PRO A 296 21.13 -4.03 13.39
CA PRO A 296 21.69 -4.12 12.05
C PRO A 296 20.95 -5.07 11.11
N GLU A 297 20.37 -6.16 11.63
CA GLU A 297 19.64 -7.14 10.82
C GLU A 297 18.30 -6.57 10.32
N THR A 298 17.56 -5.90 11.21
CA THR A 298 16.32 -5.21 10.84
C THR A 298 16.57 -4.11 9.83
N LYS A 299 17.64 -3.32 10.02
CA LYS A 299 18.06 -2.29 9.06
C LYS A 299 18.39 -2.89 7.69
N ALA A 300 19.17 -3.97 7.65
CA ALA A 300 19.54 -4.63 6.41
C ALA A 300 18.32 -5.25 5.70
N MET A 301 17.39 -5.84 6.44
CA MET A 301 16.14 -6.38 5.88
C MET A 301 15.28 -5.29 5.25
N ARG A 302 15.12 -4.15 5.92
CA ARG A 302 14.39 -3.02 5.36
C ARG A 302 15.03 -2.47 4.10
N GLN A 303 16.37 -2.37 4.07
CA GLN A 303 17.10 -1.96 2.88
C GLN A 303 16.85 -2.92 1.71
N LEU A 304 16.83 -4.23 1.97
CA LEU A 304 16.49 -5.24 0.95
C LEU A 304 15.05 -5.08 0.46
N GLN A 305 14.07 -4.93 1.36
CA GLN A 305 12.68 -4.70 0.99
C GLN A 305 12.52 -3.42 0.17
N ARG A 306 13.19 -2.33 0.55
CA ARG A 306 13.19 -1.08 -0.21
C ARG A 306 13.79 -1.28 -1.61
N GLN A 307 14.87 -2.04 -1.74
CA GLN A 307 15.44 -2.35 -3.05
C GLN A 307 14.43 -3.10 -3.93
N ILE A 308 13.74 -4.09 -3.36
CA ILE A 308 12.80 -4.94 -4.10
C ILE A 308 11.52 -4.18 -4.46
N GLU A 309 10.91 -3.49 -3.49
CA GLU A 309 9.56 -2.94 -3.62
C GLU A 309 9.57 -1.48 -4.12
N ILE A 310 10.70 -0.78 -4.03
CA ILE A 310 10.81 0.61 -4.46
C ILE A 310 11.81 0.77 -5.61
N ASP A 311 13.08 0.40 -5.39
CA ASP A 311 14.13 0.71 -6.36
C ASP A 311 13.97 -0.09 -7.67
N LEU A 312 13.51 -1.35 -7.62
CA LEU A 312 13.20 -2.13 -8.83
C LEU A 312 12.01 -1.57 -9.63
N LEU A 313 10.97 -1.11 -8.93
CA LEU A 313 9.71 -0.66 -9.56
C LEU A 313 9.81 0.76 -10.10
N TYR A 314 10.50 1.65 -9.39
CA TYR A 314 10.54 3.08 -9.68
C TYR A 314 11.93 3.58 -10.11
N GLY A 315 12.94 2.71 -10.09
CA GLY A 315 14.31 3.00 -10.48
C GLY A 315 15.24 3.30 -9.29
N PRO A 316 16.56 3.09 -9.45
CA PRO A 316 17.54 3.34 -8.41
C PRO A 316 17.61 4.84 -8.08
N GLY A 317 17.76 5.16 -6.79
CA GLY A 317 17.88 6.55 -6.31
C GLY A 317 16.55 7.24 -6.00
N THR A 318 15.44 6.50 -6.04
CA THR A 318 14.10 6.97 -5.66
C THR A 318 14.03 7.26 -4.15
N THR A 319 14.16 8.52 -3.74
CA THR A 319 14.23 8.93 -2.32
C THR A 319 13.05 9.77 -1.88
N SER A 320 12.77 9.75 -0.58
CA SER A 320 11.75 10.59 0.06
C SER A 320 12.32 11.98 0.34
N MET A 321 11.61 13.04 -0.02
CA MET A 321 12.00 14.41 0.34
C MET A 321 11.83 14.67 1.85
N LEU A 322 11.00 13.88 2.52
CA LEU A 322 10.74 13.93 3.97
C LEU A 322 11.42 12.78 4.72
N GLU A 323 12.49 12.18 4.16
CA GLU A 323 13.18 11.07 4.84
C GLU A 323 13.72 11.48 6.21
N ASP A 324 14.15 12.74 6.32
CA ASP A 324 14.68 13.37 7.54
C ASP A 324 13.62 13.86 8.53
N LEU A 325 12.33 13.57 8.28
CA LEU A 325 11.26 13.94 9.19
C LEU A 325 11.50 13.28 10.57
N PRO A 326 11.56 14.05 11.69
CA PRO A 326 12.03 13.57 12.98
C PRO A 326 10.92 12.84 13.75
N ILE A 327 10.45 11.72 13.19
CA ILE A 327 9.38 10.89 13.74
C ILE A 327 9.84 9.45 13.92
N HIS A 328 9.22 8.76 14.88
CA HIS A 328 9.46 7.35 15.13
C HIS A 328 8.16 6.62 15.50
N LYS A 329 8.17 5.28 15.48
CA LYS A 329 7.03 4.46 15.85
C LYS A 329 6.63 4.66 17.32
N SER A 330 5.35 4.47 17.62
CA SER A 330 4.85 4.48 19.00
C SER A 330 5.46 3.37 19.84
N ILE A 331 5.73 3.64 21.11
CA ILE A 331 6.19 2.61 22.05
C ILE A 331 4.97 1.86 22.61
N ASN A 332 4.95 0.55 22.38
CA ASN A 332 3.86 -0.33 22.84
C ASN A 332 4.08 -0.82 24.29
N SER A 333 3.05 -1.37 24.92
CA SER A 333 3.08 -1.82 26.32
C SER A 333 3.94 -3.06 26.56
N TYR A 334 4.19 -3.88 25.54
CA TYR A 334 4.98 -5.12 25.64
C TYR A 334 6.45 -4.93 25.25
N SER A 335 6.86 -3.72 24.91
CA SER A 335 8.25 -3.36 24.60
C SER A 335 8.81 -2.33 25.59
N ILE A 336 10.13 -2.29 25.67
CA ILE A 336 10.92 -1.28 26.40
C ILE A 336 12.10 -0.84 25.55
N LEU A 337 12.46 0.43 25.65
CA LEU A 337 13.61 1.01 24.97
C LEU A 337 14.86 0.82 25.85
N VAL A 338 15.87 0.11 25.33
CA VAL A 338 17.16 -0.12 26.01
C VAL A 338 18.28 0.19 25.03
N ASN A 339 19.17 1.13 25.39
CA ASN A 339 20.27 1.58 24.53
C ASN A 339 19.81 2.01 23.11
N GLY A 340 18.65 2.65 23.02
CA GLY A 340 18.04 3.05 21.75
C GLY A 340 17.32 1.94 20.97
N GLY A 341 17.51 0.67 21.33
CA GLY A 341 16.81 -0.47 20.70
C GLY A 341 15.50 -0.81 21.42
N LEU A 342 14.47 -1.20 20.65
CA LEU A 342 13.24 -1.77 21.20
C LEU A 342 13.43 -3.26 21.50
N ILE A 343 13.35 -3.63 22.78
CA ILE A 343 13.32 -5.04 23.22
C ILE A 343 11.97 -5.39 23.82
N LYS A 344 11.59 -6.66 23.78
CA LYS A 344 10.39 -7.15 24.47
C LYS A 344 10.58 -7.08 25.98
N ARG A 345 9.51 -6.77 26.71
CA ARG A 345 9.56 -6.73 28.17
C ARG A 345 9.82 -8.13 28.74
N PRO A 346 10.63 -8.24 29.81
CA PRO A 346 10.75 -9.49 30.56
C PRO A 346 9.37 -9.98 31.02
N GLY A 347 9.07 -11.26 30.79
CA GLY A 347 7.78 -11.86 31.16
C GLY A 347 6.64 -11.60 30.17
N TRP A 348 6.89 -10.96 29.02
CA TRP A 348 5.91 -10.96 27.93
C TRP A 348 5.75 -12.37 27.36
N ASP A 349 4.52 -12.83 27.22
CA ASP A 349 4.14 -14.18 26.83
C ASP A 349 4.03 -14.38 25.31
N GLY A 350 4.47 -13.40 24.52
CA GLY A 350 4.41 -13.45 23.06
C GLY A 350 3.04 -13.14 22.47
N GLN A 351 1.99 -12.97 23.29
CA GLN A 351 0.63 -12.80 22.80
C GLN A 351 0.26 -11.33 22.64
N LEU A 352 -0.27 -10.98 21.45
CA LEU A 352 -0.83 -9.67 21.17
C LEU A 352 -2.26 -9.58 21.71
N ARG A 353 -2.63 -8.42 22.27
CA ARG A 353 -3.92 -8.20 22.91
C ARG A 353 -4.59 -6.94 22.40
N GLN A 354 -5.92 -6.91 22.44
CA GLN A 354 -6.70 -5.71 22.15
C GLN A 354 -6.44 -4.57 23.14
N THR A 355 -6.13 -4.94 24.38
CA THR A 355 -5.82 -4.02 25.47
C THR A 355 -4.38 -3.53 25.46
N ASP A 356 -3.53 -4.03 24.54
CA ASP A 356 -2.20 -3.48 24.35
C ASP A 356 -2.30 -1.98 24.09
N THR A 357 -1.38 -1.22 24.66
CA THR A 357 -1.40 0.23 24.55
C THR A 357 -0.17 0.75 23.85
N PHE A 358 -0.35 1.81 23.09
CA PHE A 358 0.65 2.46 22.26
C PHE A 358 0.75 3.92 22.70
N SER A 359 1.97 4.34 23.02
CA SER A 359 2.27 5.72 23.40
C SER A 359 2.80 6.46 22.17
N PHE A 360 2.01 7.39 21.65
CA PHE A 360 2.34 8.20 20.48
C PHE A 360 2.79 9.59 20.91
N PRO A 361 4.05 9.97 20.67
CA PRO A 361 4.51 11.34 20.88
C PRO A 361 3.83 12.33 19.92
N PHE A 362 3.74 13.58 20.34
CA PHE A 362 3.45 14.71 19.45
C PHE A 362 4.77 15.32 18.97
N PHE A 363 5.21 14.92 17.77
CA PHE A 363 6.46 15.38 17.21
C PHE A 363 6.34 16.83 16.74
N LYS A 364 7.20 17.69 17.29
CA LYS A 364 7.35 19.07 16.83
C LYS A 364 8.19 19.08 15.56
N ILE A 365 7.62 19.51 14.45
CA ILE A 365 8.29 19.56 13.15
C ILE A 365 8.63 20.99 12.74
N SER A 366 9.73 21.13 12.00
CA SER A 366 10.26 22.42 11.57
C SER A 366 9.31 23.15 10.62
N THR A 367 9.47 24.48 10.48
CA THR A 367 8.75 25.26 9.45
C THR A 367 9.02 24.69 8.05
N ARG A 368 10.24 24.25 7.76
CA ARG A 368 10.58 23.60 6.48
C ARG A 368 9.69 22.39 6.21
N HIS A 369 9.58 21.48 7.18
CA HIS A 369 8.75 20.28 7.02
C HIS A 369 7.26 20.63 6.88
N VAL A 370 6.77 21.62 7.62
CA VAL A 370 5.38 22.09 7.52
C VAL A 370 5.09 22.66 6.14
N HIS A 371 5.98 23.52 5.63
CA HIS A 371 5.89 24.07 4.28
C HIS A 371 5.92 22.96 3.22
N MET A 372 6.83 21.98 3.33
CA MET A 372 6.89 20.86 2.39
C MET A 372 5.59 20.05 2.38
N ILE A 373 5.06 19.69 3.55
CA ILE A 373 3.80 18.95 3.66
C ILE A 373 2.63 19.77 3.09
N ASN A 374 2.50 21.04 3.49
CA ASN A 374 1.45 21.91 2.97
C ASN A 374 1.60 22.18 1.46
N GLY A 375 2.83 22.26 0.95
CA GLY A 375 3.10 22.40 -0.47
C GLY A 375 2.61 21.19 -1.26
N LEU A 376 2.80 19.97 -0.76
CA LEU A 376 2.21 18.76 -1.35
C LEU A 376 0.67 18.79 -1.30
N LEU A 377 0.09 19.25 -0.19
CA LEU A 377 -1.37 19.41 -0.07
C LEU A 377 -1.91 20.42 -1.10
N LEU A 378 -1.20 21.54 -1.31
CA LEU A 378 -1.54 22.54 -2.33
C LEU A 378 -1.34 22.03 -3.75
N ASP A 379 -0.27 21.28 -4.01
CA ASP A 379 0.05 20.74 -5.33
C ASP A 379 -1.00 19.73 -5.80
N HIS A 380 -1.58 18.96 -4.88
CA HIS A 380 -2.67 18.02 -5.18
C HIS A 380 -4.07 18.63 -5.12
N ALA A 381 -4.23 19.87 -4.62
CA ALA A 381 -5.55 20.48 -4.43
C ALA A 381 -6.27 20.85 -5.75
N PHE A 382 -5.57 20.89 -6.89
CA PHE A 382 -6.18 21.24 -8.19
C PHE A 382 -7.26 20.26 -8.68
N HIS A 383 -7.33 19.04 -8.12
CA HIS A 383 -8.41 18.09 -8.36
C HIS A 383 -9.66 18.33 -7.51
N GLY A 384 -9.56 19.22 -6.52
CA GLY A 384 -10.56 19.53 -5.51
C GLY A 384 -11.40 20.76 -5.84
N LEU A 385 -12.23 21.14 -4.87
CA LEU A 385 -13.06 22.35 -4.92
C LEU A 385 -12.68 23.36 -3.84
N THR A 386 -12.02 22.92 -2.76
CA THR A 386 -11.77 23.76 -1.59
C THR A 386 -10.48 23.42 -0.86
N VAL A 387 -9.81 24.46 -0.36
CA VAL A 387 -8.71 24.36 0.61
C VAL A 387 -9.11 25.11 1.88
N ILE A 388 -9.19 24.39 2.99
CA ILE A 388 -9.56 24.89 4.31
C ILE A 388 -8.29 25.29 5.07
N PHE A 389 -8.35 26.45 5.70
CA PHE A 389 -7.29 26.98 6.57
C PHE A 389 -7.92 27.67 7.78
N ASN A 390 -7.11 28.07 8.75
CA ASN A 390 -7.58 28.67 9.99
C ASN A 390 -7.26 30.17 10.07
N LYS A 391 -6.04 30.60 9.73
CA LYS A 391 -5.65 32.03 9.69
C LYS A 391 -5.38 32.50 8.26
N LYS A 392 -6.12 33.52 7.78
CA LYS A 392 -5.94 34.07 6.42
C LYS A 392 -4.52 34.58 6.16
N ALA A 393 -3.93 35.32 7.10
CA ALA A 393 -2.57 35.85 6.92
C ALA A 393 -1.54 34.74 6.74
N THR A 394 -1.53 33.75 7.64
CA THR A 394 -0.66 32.57 7.56
C THR A 394 -0.87 31.78 6.27
N PHE A 395 -2.12 31.62 5.82
CA PHE A 395 -2.42 30.94 4.57
C PHE A 395 -1.90 31.69 3.35
N LEU A 396 -2.01 33.02 3.31
CA LEU A 396 -1.45 33.83 2.23
C LEU A 396 0.09 33.78 2.23
N ASP A 397 0.73 33.77 3.41
CA ASP A 397 2.18 33.59 3.51
C ASP A 397 2.63 32.22 2.97
N LEU A 398 1.86 31.16 3.27
CA LEU A 398 2.08 29.82 2.72
C LEU A 398 1.91 29.79 1.20
N LEU A 399 0.87 30.44 0.65
CA LEU A 399 0.65 30.52 -0.80
C LEU A 399 1.77 31.30 -1.50
N GLU A 400 2.22 32.40 -0.92
CA GLU A 400 3.36 33.16 -1.42
C GLU A 400 4.60 32.28 -1.48
N TRP A 401 4.97 31.65 -0.37
CA TRP A 401 6.06 30.68 -0.33
C TRP A 401 5.89 29.59 -1.39
N PHE A 402 4.73 28.94 -1.45
CA PHE A 402 4.48 27.87 -2.41
C PHE A 402 4.66 28.36 -3.84
N LEU A 403 4.17 29.55 -4.22
CA LEU A 403 4.24 30.01 -5.61
C LEU A 403 5.63 30.57 -6.00
N THR A 404 6.44 31.05 -5.05
CA THR A 404 7.74 31.68 -5.34
C THR A 404 8.96 30.80 -5.09
N GLU A 405 8.85 29.80 -4.20
CA GLU A 405 9.97 28.90 -3.90
C GLU A 405 10.37 28.07 -5.14
N PRO A 406 11.65 27.70 -5.31
CA PRO A 406 12.04 26.69 -6.30
C PRO A 406 11.19 25.41 -6.23
N CYS A 407 11.03 24.69 -7.35
CA CYS A 407 10.18 23.49 -7.47
C CYS A 407 10.74 22.23 -6.76
N GLU A 408 11.20 22.39 -5.52
CA GLU A 408 11.51 21.28 -4.61
C GLU A 408 10.24 20.52 -4.22
N VAL A 409 9.12 21.23 -4.06
CA VAL A 409 7.82 20.69 -3.68
C VAL A 409 6.78 21.10 -4.72
N GLY A 410 6.27 20.13 -5.47
CA GLY A 410 5.21 20.37 -6.47
C GLY A 410 5.62 21.32 -7.60
N LYS A 411 4.60 21.86 -8.30
CA LYS A 411 4.74 22.81 -9.43
C LYS A 411 5.57 22.28 -10.60
N ARG A 412 5.64 20.96 -10.70
CA ARG A 412 6.24 20.24 -11.82
C ARG A 412 5.11 19.86 -12.77
N LEU A 413 4.97 20.66 -13.82
CA LEU A 413 3.90 20.55 -14.79
C LEU A 413 4.20 19.40 -15.75
N GLY A 414 3.31 18.41 -15.82
CA GLY A 414 3.54 17.24 -16.67
C GLY A 414 2.34 16.31 -16.72
N GLY A 415 2.45 15.32 -17.60
CA GLY A 415 1.44 14.28 -17.76
C GLY A 415 0.11 14.79 -18.34
N GLN A 416 -0.92 13.98 -18.17
CA GLN A 416 -2.29 14.27 -18.63
C GLN A 416 -2.93 15.54 -18.03
N HIS A 417 -2.37 16.06 -16.93
CA HIS A 417 -2.96 17.18 -16.18
C HIS A 417 -2.23 18.50 -16.34
N HIS A 418 -1.25 18.59 -17.25
CA HIS A 418 -0.41 19.78 -17.45
C HIS A 418 -1.22 21.08 -17.54
N ALA A 419 -2.23 21.12 -18.43
CA ALA A 419 -3.04 22.31 -18.66
C ALA A 419 -3.89 22.69 -17.43
N ASP A 420 -4.43 21.70 -16.72
CA ASP A 420 -5.23 21.93 -15.51
C ASP A 420 -4.37 22.47 -14.37
N GLN A 421 -3.17 21.91 -14.18
CA GLN A 421 -2.19 22.38 -13.19
C GLN A 421 -1.73 23.81 -13.49
N MET A 422 -1.39 24.11 -14.74
CA MET A 422 -0.97 25.46 -15.12
C MET A 422 -2.09 26.48 -14.89
N ARG A 423 -3.33 26.14 -15.26
CA ARG A 423 -4.51 26.98 -14.99
C ARG A 423 -4.72 27.17 -13.50
N TYR A 424 -4.50 26.14 -12.70
CA TYR A 424 -4.61 26.21 -11.24
C TYR A 424 -3.57 27.17 -10.64
N LEU A 425 -2.30 27.04 -11.00
CA LEU A 425 -1.22 27.91 -10.50
C LEU A 425 -1.36 29.36 -10.96
N ALA A 426 -1.82 29.58 -12.21
CA ALA A 426 -2.10 30.92 -12.72
C ALA A 426 -3.19 31.62 -11.88
N ARG A 427 -4.29 30.91 -11.58
CA ARG A 427 -5.39 31.47 -10.78
C ARG A 427 -5.02 31.72 -9.31
N LEU A 428 -4.13 30.89 -8.74
CA LEU A 428 -3.56 31.20 -7.42
C LEU A 428 -2.73 32.47 -7.47
N THR A 429 -1.93 32.66 -8.52
CA THR A 429 -1.15 33.89 -8.72
C THR A 429 -2.04 35.13 -8.87
N ASP A 430 -3.12 35.04 -9.66
CA ASP A 430 -4.11 36.11 -9.82
C ASP A 430 -4.78 36.47 -8.49
N LEU A 431 -5.12 35.47 -7.67
CA LEU A 431 -5.65 35.68 -6.32
C LEU A 431 -4.64 36.44 -5.44
N MET A 432 -3.37 36.07 -5.48
CA MET A 432 -2.32 36.73 -4.69
C MET A 432 -2.15 38.19 -5.08
N HIS A 433 -2.21 38.50 -6.38
CA HIS A 433 -2.23 39.88 -6.88
C HIS A 433 -3.47 40.65 -6.40
N ALA A 434 -4.65 40.03 -6.42
CA ALA A 434 -5.89 40.63 -5.92
C ALA A 434 -5.85 40.91 -4.40
N GLU A 435 -5.11 40.10 -3.64
CA GLU A 435 -4.83 40.29 -2.21
C GLU A 435 -3.66 41.27 -1.94
N GLY A 436 -3.12 41.92 -2.99
CA GLY A 436 -2.10 42.95 -2.88
C GLY A 436 -0.66 42.42 -2.75
N ARG A 437 -0.42 41.13 -3.02
CA ARG A 437 0.91 40.50 -3.01
C ARG A 437 1.43 40.40 -4.44
N ASN A 438 2.49 41.14 -4.74
CA ASN A 438 3.12 41.10 -6.06
C ASN A 438 4.16 39.98 -6.13
N ILE A 439 3.76 38.84 -6.68
CA ILE A 439 4.60 37.63 -6.78
C ILE A 439 4.80 37.22 -8.24
N THR A 440 5.84 36.44 -8.49
CA THR A 440 6.08 35.80 -9.79
C THR A 440 6.04 34.29 -9.58
N LEU A 441 5.16 33.60 -10.30
CA LEU A 441 5.06 32.15 -10.26
C LEU A 441 6.37 31.50 -10.72
N PHE A 442 6.92 30.61 -9.90
CA PHE A 442 7.99 29.70 -10.26
C PHE A 442 7.42 28.29 -10.51
N SER A 443 7.50 27.81 -11.75
CA SER A 443 7.07 26.46 -12.15
C SER A 443 8.06 25.85 -13.13
N THR A 444 8.15 24.52 -13.16
CA THR A 444 9.01 23.79 -14.11
C THR A 444 8.20 22.72 -14.83
N ASN A 445 8.62 22.30 -16.02
CA ASN A 445 8.03 21.12 -16.65
C ASN A 445 8.67 19.85 -16.09
N THR A 446 7.87 18.83 -15.84
CA THR A 446 8.35 17.49 -15.49
C THR A 446 8.96 16.85 -16.73
N PRO A 447 10.15 16.21 -16.62
CA PRO A 447 10.65 15.37 -17.70
C PRO A 447 9.66 14.23 -17.95
N ILE A 448 9.25 14.08 -19.21
CA ILE A 448 8.43 12.96 -19.64
C ILE A 448 9.39 11.85 -20.05
N SER A 449 9.10 10.65 -19.55
CA SER A 449 9.75 9.43 -19.96
C SER A 449 8.96 8.76 -21.08
N ASP A 450 9.64 8.30 -22.13
CA ASP A 450 9.00 7.58 -23.23
C ASP A 450 9.46 6.11 -23.33
N HIS A 451 10.05 5.57 -22.26
CA HIS A 451 10.69 4.24 -22.27
C HIS A 451 9.80 3.09 -21.76
N ILE A 452 8.56 3.38 -21.38
CA ILE A 452 7.59 2.36 -20.98
C ILE A 452 6.50 2.25 -22.06
N ASP A 453 6.30 1.02 -22.54
CA ASP A 453 5.08 0.62 -23.24
C ASP A 453 3.96 0.49 -22.21
N ILE A 454 3.03 1.45 -22.22
CA ILE A 454 2.00 1.56 -21.19
C ILE A 454 1.01 0.39 -21.30
N GLU A 455 0.65 -0.03 -22.52
CA GLU A 455 -0.27 -1.14 -22.72
C GLU A 455 0.33 -2.46 -22.21
N SER A 456 1.60 -2.71 -22.53
CA SER A 456 2.34 -3.86 -22.00
C SER A 456 2.40 -3.82 -20.48
N TYR A 457 2.73 -2.68 -19.87
CA TYR A 457 2.75 -2.52 -18.41
C TYR A 457 1.40 -2.85 -17.76
N LYS A 458 0.29 -2.36 -18.33
CA LYS A 458 -1.07 -2.66 -17.86
C LYS A 458 -1.38 -4.15 -17.94
N ASN A 459 -1.12 -4.76 -19.09
CA ASN A 459 -1.35 -6.19 -19.31
C ASN A 459 -0.55 -7.05 -18.33
N GLN A 460 0.70 -6.66 -18.06
CA GLN A 460 1.56 -7.32 -17.09
C GLN A 460 1.01 -7.25 -15.67
N ASN A 461 0.58 -6.06 -15.22
CA ASN A 461 -0.03 -5.88 -13.91
C ASN A 461 -1.34 -6.68 -13.77
N ASN A 462 -2.19 -6.67 -14.80
CA ASN A 462 -3.44 -7.42 -14.79
C ASN A 462 -3.17 -8.93 -14.74
N ALA A 463 -2.20 -9.44 -15.50
CA ALA A 463 -1.80 -10.84 -15.44
C ALA A 463 -1.19 -11.21 -14.07
N ALA A 464 -0.37 -10.35 -13.45
CA ALA A 464 0.14 -10.56 -12.10
C ALA A 464 -0.99 -10.63 -11.06
N ALA A 465 -1.99 -9.74 -11.16
CA ALA A 465 -3.18 -9.76 -10.32
C ALA A 465 -3.98 -11.07 -10.49
N ARG A 466 -4.25 -11.48 -11.74
CA ARG A 466 -4.91 -12.77 -12.04
C ARG A 466 -4.14 -13.96 -11.50
N TRP A 467 -2.81 -13.95 -11.58
CA TRP A 467 -1.96 -15.00 -11.02
C TRP A 467 -2.06 -15.04 -9.49
N LEU A 468 -2.01 -13.89 -8.82
CA LEU A 468 -2.15 -13.80 -7.36
C LEU A 468 -3.56 -14.20 -6.88
N GLU A 469 -4.60 -13.95 -7.67
CA GLU A 469 -5.94 -14.50 -7.44
C GLU A 469 -6.01 -16.01 -7.69
N GLY A 470 -5.42 -16.50 -8.79
CA GLY A 470 -5.49 -17.88 -9.26
C GLY A 470 -4.62 -18.89 -8.51
N LEU A 471 -3.60 -18.43 -7.76
CA LEU A 471 -2.75 -19.27 -6.91
C LEU A 471 -3.50 -20.02 -5.80
N GLU A 472 -4.77 -19.69 -5.56
CA GLU A 472 -5.59 -20.26 -4.49
C GLU A 472 -6.90 -20.91 -4.97
N THR A 473 -7.27 -20.79 -6.25
CA THR A 473 -8.33 -21.64 -6.81
C THR A 473 -7.74 -23.03 -7.06
N SER A 474 -8.07 -23.99 -6.21
CA SER A 474 -7.75 -25.39 -6.45
C SER A 474 -8.42 -25.83 -7.76
N PRO A 475 -7.85 -26.79 -8.53
CA PRO A 475 -8.59 -27.46 -9.60
C PRO A 475 -9.94 -28.04 -9.11
N ALA A 476 -10.06 -28.34 -7.81
CA ALA A 476 -11.30 -28.79 -7.18
C ALA A 476 -12.43 -27.73 -7.21
N ASP A 477 -12.09 -26.44 -7.11
CA ASP A 477 -13.09 -25.36 -7.13
C ASP A 477 -13.69 -25.15 -8.54
N LYS A 478 -12.97 -25.60 -9.58
CA LYS A 478 -13.44 -25.58 -10.97
C LYS A 478 -14.38 -26.75 -11.29
N GLU A 479 -14.31 -27.86 -10.55
CA GLU A 479 -15.26 -28.98 -10.65
C GLU A 479 -16.58 -28.67 -9.91
N GLU A 480 -16.53 -28.08 -8.71
CA GLU A 480 -17.74 -27.63 -8.00
C GLU A 480 -18.52 -26.54 -8.75
N ALA A 481 -17.84 -25.65 -9.48
CA ALA A 481 -18.49 -24.64 -10.32
C ALA A 481 -19.13 -25.23 -11.60
N LYS A 482 -18.69 -26.42 -12.04
CA LYS A 482 -19.31 -27.18 -13.13
C LYS A 482 -20.52 -27.98 -12.65
N ASP A 483 -20.42 -28.64 -11.50
CA ASP A 483 -21.54 -29.40 -10.92
C ASP A 483 -22.71 -28.49 -10.51
N ASN A 484 -22.42 -27.30 -9.99
CA ASN A 484 -23.46 -26.31 -9.67
C ASN A 484 -24.09 -25.64 -10.91
N ARG A 485 -23.50 -25.78 -12.10
CA ARG A 485 -24.12 -25.37 -13.38
C ARG A 485 -25.04 -26.43 -13.97
N GLU A 486 -24.90 -27.71 -13.57
CA GLU A 486 -25.72 -28.81 -14.09
C GLU A 486 -26.95 -29.14 -13.21
N GLN A 487 -27.04 -28.62 -11.98
CA GLN A 487 -28.21 -28.80 -11.12
C GLN A 487 -28.96 -27.49 -10.87
N GLY A 488 -29.83 -27.14 -11.83
CA GLY A 488 -30.88 -26.16 -11.60
C GLY A 488 -32.12 -26.79 -10.96
N ILE A 489 -32.62 -26.11 -9.90
CA ILE A 489 -33.96 -26.21 -9.29
C ILE A 489 -34.14 -27.39 -8.30
N ASP A 490 -34.14 -27.11 -6.99
CA ASP A 490 -35.37 -26.79 -6.25
C ASP A 490 -35.07 -26.34 -4.80
N ALA A 491 -35.87 -25.40 -4.30
CA ALA A 491 -35.79 -24.91 -2.94
C ALA A 491 -36.85 -25.58 -2.07
N LYS A 492 -36.43 -26.32 -1.01
CA LYS A 492 -36.99 -26.32 0.37
C LYS A 492 -36.73 -27.62 1.16
N VAL A 493 -36.56 -27.43 2.48
CA VAL A 493 -37.08 -28.25 3.62
C VAL A 493 -36.13 -29.27 4.31
N TYR A 494 -35.85 -28.95 5.60
CA TYR A 494 -35.53 -29.76 6.80
C TYR A 494 -34.14 -30.44 6.87
N ALA A 495 -33.27 -30.13 7.84
CA ALA A 495 -33.31 -30.39 9.30
C ALA A 495 -33.04 -31.86 9.69
N ASN A 496 -31.91 -32.05 10.40
CA ASN A 496 -31.50 -33.16 11.27
C ASN A 496 -31.63 -34.60 10.74
N GLN A 497 -30.49 -35.27 10.58
CA GLN A 497 -30.33 -36.63 11.10
C GLN A 497 -28.84 -36.97 11.28
N TYR A 498 -28.51 -37.33 12.53
CA TYR A 498 -27.36 -38.14 12.89
C TYR A 498 -27.52 -39.52 12.24
N ASP A 499 -26.44 -40.10 11.71
CA ASP A 499 -26.13 -41.50 11.99
C ASP A 499 -24.65 -41.84 11.81
N THR A 500 -24.18 -42.54 12.83
CA THR A 500 -22.94 -43.32 13.00
C THR A 500 -22.71 -44.36 11.91
N VAL A 501 -21.47 -44.47 11.41
CA VAL A 501 -20.84 -45.77 11.07
C VAL A 501 -19.36 -45.74 11.46
N ASP A 502 -18.97 -46.78 12.19
CA ASP A 502 -17.66 -47.06 12.77
C ASP A 502 -16.81 -47.96 11.83
N ILE A 503 -15.50 -47.68 11.82
CA ILE A 503 -14.36 -48.62 11.90
C ILE A 503 -13.83 -49.36 10.64
N GLN A 504 -12.48 -49.25 10.52
CA GLN A 504 -11.45 -50.13 9.91
C GLN A 504 -11.12 -49.97 8.41
N ASP A 505 -9.96 -49.36 8.11
CA ASP A 505 -8.75 -50.11 7.77
C ASP A 505 -7.49 -49.21 7.71
N GLU A 506 -6.39 -49.72 8.27
CA GLU A 506 -5.04 -49.12 8.30
C GLU A 506 -4.23 -49.46 7.02
N PRO A 507 -3.06 -48.82 6.78
CA PRO A 507 -2.58 -48.48 5.44
C PRO A 507 -1.65 -49.54 4.82
N ASN A 508 -1.79 -49.74 3.51
CA ASN A 508 -0.77 -50.42 2.69
C ASN A 508 0.17 -49.40 2.05
N GLU A 509 1.45 -49.53 2.39
CA GLU A 509 2.58 -48.93 1.67
C GLU A 509 2.69 -49.56 0.27
N GLU A 510 2.49 -48.78 -0.79
CA GLU A 510 2.93 -49.16 -2.14
C GLU A 510 3.95 -48.14 -2.67
N ILE A 511 5.18 -48.65 -2.77
CA ILE A 511 6.31 -48.06 -3.48
C ILE A 511 5.99 -48.09 -4.97
N VAL A 512 5.66 -46.93 -5.56
CA VAL A 512 5.53 -46.82 -7.02
C VAL A 512 6.87 -46.38 -7.62
N ASN A 513 7.58 -47.36 -8.17
CA ASN A 513 8.66 -47.18 -9.14
C ASN A 513 8.11 -46.46 -10.38
N ILE A 514 8.76 -45.38 -10.81
CA ILE A 514 8.53 -44.75 -12.10
C ILE A 514 9.78 -44.97 -12.95
N GLU A 515 9.76 -46.02 -13.77
CA GLU A 515 10.63 -46.17 -14.93
C GLU A 515 9.99 -45.52 -16.16
N GLU A 516 10.78 -44.63 -16.77
CA GLU A 516 10.98 -44.42 -18.22
C GLU A 516 9.75 -44.36 -19.17
N HIS A 517 9.35 -43.12 -19.50
CA HIS A 517 9.05 -42.77 -20.89
C HIS A 517 9.65 -41.39 -21.24
N PRO A 518 10.55 -41.30 -22.24
CA PRO A 518 11.14 -40.04 -22.64
C PRO A 518 10.13 -39.26 -23.48
N THR A 519 9.65 -38.14 -22.97
CA THR A 519 8.96 -37.15 -23.80
C THR A 519 10.03 -36.24 -24.39
N GLU A 520 10.29 -36.36 -25.70
CA GLU A 520 11.08 -35.37 -26.43
C GLU A 520 10.40 -34.01 -26.28
N LEU A 521 11.05 -33.10 -25.53
CA LEU A 521 10.58 -31.73 -25.33
C LEU A 521 11.11 -30.85 -26.46
N GLU A 522 10.19 -30.14 -27.13
CA GLU A 522 10.51 -29.24 -28.23
C GLU A 522 11.43 -28.06 -27.80
N PRO A 523 12.23 -27.50 -28.73
CA PRO A 523 13.22 -26.44 -28.45
C PRO A 523 12.64 -25.06 -28.06
N THR A 524 11.32 -24.92 -27.96
CA THR A 524 10.61 -23.68 -27.60
C THR A 524 10.46 -23.49 -26.08
N ALA A 525 10.82 -24.50 -25.27
CA ALA A 525 10.70 -24.51 -23.81
C ALA A 525 11.76 -23.65 -23.07
N LYS A 526 12.10 -22.46 -23.57
CA LYS A 526 12.93 -21.53 -22.79
C LYS A 526 12.14 -20.76 -21.74
N PHE A 527 10.82 -20.59 -21.91
CA PHE A 527 9.97 -19.91 -20.94
C PHE A 527 8.57 -20.55 -20.97
N GLY A 528 8.44 -21.66 -20.25
CA GLY A 528 7.19 -22.40 -20.06
C GLY A 528 6.41 -22.73 -21.33
N ASP A 529 5.08 -22.83 -21.24
CA ASP A 529 4.22 -23.26 -22.36
C ASP A 529 3.95 -22.13 -23.39
N GLY A 530 4.63 -20.99 -23.23
CA GLY A 530 4.43 -19.80 -24.05
C GLY A 530 3.19 -18.99 -23.68
N SER A 531 2.52 -19.34 -22.56
CA SER A 531 1.41 -18.58 -22.01
C SER A 531 1.80 -17.13 -21.69
N PRO A 532 0.83 -16.20 -21.72
CA PRO A 532 1.04 -14.81 -21.30
C PRO A 532 1.68 -14.69 -19.90
N GLU A 533 1.37 -15.62 -19.00
CA GLU A 533 1.88 -15.71 -17.64
C GLU A 533 3.40 -16.04 -17.60
N ASP A 534 3.88 -16.94 -18.46
CA ASP A 534 5.30 -17.29 -18.51
C ASP A 534 6.17 -16.21 -19.17
N ARG A 535 5.60 -15.44 -20.10
CA ARG A 535 6.28 -14.25 -20.67
C ARG A 535 6.47 -13.15 -19.64
N LEU A 536 5.48 -12.94 -18.77
CA LEU A 536 5.53 -11.95 -17.69
C LEU A 536 6.61 -12.29 -16.65
N VAL A 537 6.66 -13.57 -16.23
CA VAL A 537 7.70 -14.05 -15.33
C VAL A 537 9.07 -13.86 -15.97
N ALA A 538 9.25 -14.17 -17.27
CA ALA A 538 10.51 -13.93 -17.97
C ALA A 538 10.92 -12.43 -17.98
N MET A 539 9.98 -11.51 -18.19
CA MET A 539 10.27 -10.06 -18.19
C MET A 539 10.68 -9.53 -16.82
N VAL A 540 10.01 -9.97 -15.74
CA VAL A 540 10.42 -9.64 -14.36
C VAL A 540 11.82 -10.20 -14.08
N TYR A 541 12.16 -11.37 -14.62
CA TYR A 541 13.50 -11.95 -14.49
C TYR A 541 14.55 -11.13 -15.25
N GLU A 542 14.27 -10.69 -16.48
CA GLU A 542 15.17 -9.85 -17.29
C GLU A 542 15.41 -8.48 -16.64
N GLN A 543 14.36 -7.83 -16.11
CA GLN A 543 14.45 -6.52 -15.49
C GLN A 543 15.23 -6.53 -14.16
N ILE A 544 15.14 -7.62 -13.39
CA ILE A 544 15.93 -7.81 -12.15
C ILE A 544 17.39 -8.18 -12.49
N ALA A 545 17.63 -8.89 -13.61
CA ALA A 545 18.96 -9.28 -14.06
C ALA A 545 19.83 -8.08 -14.46
N ASP A 546 19.24 -7.07 -15.10
CA ASP A 546 19.94 -5.86 -15.55
C ASP A 546 20.43 -4.95 -14.40
N GLN A 547 19.89 -5.10 -13.18
CA GLN A 547 20.07 -4.14 -12.09
C GLN A 547 20.92 -4.62 -10.89
N CYS A 548 21.40 -5.87 -10.88
CA CYS A 548 22.04 -6.44 -9.69
C CYS A 548 23.57 -6.57 -9.78
N TYR A 549 24.30 -5.95 -8.84
CA TYR A 549 25.75 -6.17 -8.62
C TYR A 549 26.02 -7.55 -7.98
N SER A 550 27.05 -8.23 -8.48
CA SER A 550 27.47 -9.59 -8.08
C SER A 550 28.08 -9.64 -6.67
N PRO A 551 27.77 -10.64 -5.84
CA PRO A 551 28.62 -11.01 -4.72
C PRO A 551 29.97 -11.54 -5.24
N ASP A 552 31.03 -11.27 -4.49
CA ASP A 552 32.38 -11.74 -4.81
C ASP A 552 32.50 -13.25 -4.51
N LEU A 553 32.09 -14.07 -5.48
CA LEU A 553 32.22 -15.54 -5.45
C LEU A 553 33.69 -16.01 -5.54
N GLY A 554 34.66 -15.09 -5.53
CA GLY A 554 36.09 -15.40 -5.53
C GLY A 554 36.63 -15.79 -6.92
N PRO A 555 37.82 -15.33 -7.32
CA PRO A 555 38.37 -15.57 -8.67
C PRO A 555 38.54 -17.05 -9.05
N LYS A 556 38.76 -17.91 -8.05
CA LYS A 556 39.03 -19.36 -8.24
C LYS A 556 37.79 -20.17 -8.64
N ILE A 557 36.59 -19.75 -8.24
CA ILE A 557 35.34 -20.46 -8.57
C ILE A 557 34.90 -20.09 -9.98
N LEU A 558 34.99 -18.80 -10.33
CA LEU A 558 34.60 -18.29 -11.65
C LEU A 558 35.53 -18.77 -12.78
N SER A 559 36.82 -18.99 -12.50
CA SER A 559 37.79 -19.46 -13.50
C SER A 559 37.66 -20.96 -13.86
N ARG A 560 36.96 -21.77 -13.04
CA ARG A 560 36.87 -23.24 -13.21
C ARG A 560 35.81 -23.70 -14.22
N VAL A 561 34.80 -22.87 -14.52
CA VAL A 561 33.57 -23.32 -15.24
C VAL A 561 33.22 -22.44 -16.46
N ARG A 562 34.10 -21.53 -16.90
CA ARG A 562 33.81 -20.53 -17.97
C ARG A 562 32.47 -19.80 -17.75
N VAL A 563 32.18 -19.43 -16.50
CA VAL A 563 30.94 -18.72 -16.13
C VAL A 563 30.98 -17.30 -16.67
N THR A 564 29.92 -16.88 -17.36
CA THR A 564 29.77 -15.51 -17.84
C THR A 564 29.24 -14.61 -16.72
N THR A 565 29.57 -13.32 -16.77
CA THR A 565 29.00 -12.31 -15.85
C THR A 565 27.47 -12.33 -15.86
N GLN A 566 26.88 -12.58 -17.04
CA GLN A 566 25.43 -12.73 -17.23
C GLN A 566 24.85 -13.91 -16.43
N GLY A 567 25.47 -15.09 -16.47
CA GLY A 567 24.98 -16.25 -15.71
C GLY A 567 25.04 -16.05 -14.19
N VAL A 568 25.99 -15.25 -13.69
CA VAL A 568 26.04 -14.90 -12.26
C VAL A 568 24.88 -13.97 -11.89
N SER A 569 24.58 -12.96 -12.71
CA SER A 569 23.43 -12.06 -12.50
C SER A 569 22.11 -12.81 -12.52
N GLU A 570 21.89 -13.67 -13.52
CA GLU A 570 20.68 -14.50 -13.65
C GLU A 570 20.50 -15.43 -12.42
N SER A 571 21.59 -16.02 -11.91
CA SER A 571 21.52 -16.88 -10.72
C SER A 571 21.11 -16.14 -9.45
N LEU A 572 21.47 -14.85 -9.36
CA LEU A 572 21.18 -14.00 -8.23
C LEU A 572 19.73 -13.52 -8.24
N VAL A 573 19.16 -13.32 -9.42
CA VAL A 573 17.73 -13.09 -9.63
C VAL A 573 16.93 -14.29 -9.15
N MET A 574 17.28 -15.49 -9.62
CA MET A 574 16.66 -16.75 -9.17
C MET A 574 16.72 -16.88 -7.64
N PHE A 575 17.86 -16.52 -7.05
CA PHE A 575 18.06 -16.56 -5.61
C PHE A 575 17.15 -15.58 -4.85
N ARG A 576 17.01 -14.34 -5.33
CA ARG A 576 16.13 -13.33 -4.71
C ARG A 576 14.66 -13.70 -4.81
N VAL A 577 14.21 -14.22 -5.95
CA VAL A 577 12.83 -14.69 -6.14
C VAL A 577 12.54 -15.88 -5.22
N TRP A 578 13.50 -16.80 -5.06
CA TRP A 578 13.37 -17.91 -4.11
C TRP A 578 13.28 -17.45 -2.64
N LEU A 579 14.04 -16.41 -2.26
CA LEU A 579 13.97 -15.80 -0.93
C LEU A 579 12.63 -15.12 -0.66
N ILE A 580 12.10 -14.35 -1.63
CA ILE A 580 10.78 -13.70 -1.53
C ILE A 580 9.69 -14.75 -1.31
N ASN A 581 9.70 -15.83 -2.09
CA ASN A 581 8.74 -16.92 -1.94
C ASN A 581 8.86 -17.61 -0.57
N GLY A 582 10.08 -17.75 -0.03
CA GLY A 582 10.29 -18.26 1.31
C GLY A 582 9.78 -17.38 2.44
N GLN A 583 9.77 -16.07 2.26
CA GLN A 583 9.17 -15.14 3.22
C GLN A 583 7.64 -15.24 3.19
N LEU A 584 7.06 -15.41 2.00
CA LEU A 584 5.62 -15.62 1.83
C LEU A 584 5.16 -16.95 2.46
N ASP A 585 5.91 -18.04 2.29
CA ASP A 585 5.60 -19.34 2.91
C ASP A 585 5.78 -19.35 4.44
N ARG A 586 6.54 -18.40 5.00
CA ARG A 586 6.74 -18.24 6.46
C ARG A 586 5.64 -17.43 7.13
N ASN A 587 4.83 -16.72 6.36
CA ASN A 587 3.69 -16.00 6.91
C ASN A 587 2.63 -17.04 7.33
N LYS A 588 2.48 -17.26 8.64
CA LYS A 588 1.51 -18.21 9.22
C LYS A 588 0.05 -17.90 8.88
N GLU A 589 -0.21 -16.73 8.31
CA GLU A 589 -1.53 -16.28 7.85
C GLU A 589 -1.83 -16.73 6.41
N LEU A 590 -0.83 -17.20 5.66
CA LEU A 590 -1.00 -17.85 4.37
C LEU A 590 -0.95 -19.38 4.56
N PRO A 591 -1.82 -20.17 3.92
CA PRO A 591 -1.68 -21.63 3.93
C PRO A 591 -0.28 -21.99 3.46
N GLY A 592 0.40 -22.87 4.20
CA GLY A 592 1.72 -23.36 3.83
C GLY A 592 1.64 -24.06 2.47
N THR A 593 1.97 -23.33 1.42
CA THR A 593 2.01 -23.84 0.08
C THR A 593 3.41 -24.37 -0.21
N ASP A 594 3.54 -25.46 -0.98
CA ASP A 594 4.83 -25.93 -1.49
C ASP A 594 5.45 -24.96 -2.53
N ARG A 595 5.24 -23.63 -2.42
CA ARG A 595 5.69 -22.61 -3.40
C ARG A 595 7.20 -22.67 -3.56
N GLN A 596 7.97 -22.68 -2.46
CA GLN A 596 9.41 -22.81 -2.55
C GLN A 596 9.87 -24.12 -3.21
N GLN A 597 9.21 -25.25 -2.91
CA GLN A 597 9.56 -26.54 -3.49
C GLN A 597 9.20 -26.61 -4.97
N ARG A 598 8.05 -26.06 -5.37
CA ARG A 598 7.60 -25.96 -6.77
C ARG A 598 8.50 -25.02 -7.57
N LEU A 599 8.86 -23.88 -7.01
CA LEU A 599 9.78 -22.93 -7.64
C LEU A 599 11.17 -23.54 -7.83
N LEU A 600 11.68 -24.23 -6.80
CA LEU A 600 12.96 -24.94 -6.89
C LEU A 600 12.92 -26.04 -7.95
N ARG A 601 11.85 -26.83 -7.99
CA ARG A 601 11.65 -27.87 -9.01
C ARG A 601 11.57 -27.27 -10.42
N ARG A 602 10.97 -26.09 -10.57
CA ARG A 602 10.96 -25.35 -11.86
C ARG A 602 12.35 -24.88 -12.26
N TYR A 603 13.10 -24.27 -11.35
CA TYR A 603 14.50 -23.87 -11.62
C TYR A 603 15.35 -25.05 -12.06
N GLN A 604 15.18 -26.18 -11.39
CA GLN A 604 15.86 -27.41 -11.72
C GLN A 604 15.52 -27.89 -13.14
N LEU A 605 14.25 -27.87 -13.54
CA LEU A 605 13.78 -28.43 -14.81
C LEU A 605 14.02 -27.50 -16.00
N GLN A 606 14.01 -26.18 -15.79
CA GLN A 606 13.93 -25.20 -16.87
C GLN A 606 15.22 -24.42 -17.11
N GLN A 607 16.12 -24.36 -16.12
CA GLN A 607 17.34 -23.55 -16.22
C GLN A 607 18.55 -24.41 -16.60
N SER A 608 19.55 -23.78 -17.21
CA SER A 608 20.78 -24.50 -17.56
C SER A 608 21.43 -25.07 -16.28
N PRO A 609 22.07 -26.25 -16.32
CA PRO A 609 22.72 -26.84 -15.15
C PRO A 609 23.75 -25.91 -14.50
N ILE A 610 24.46 -25.11 -15.31
CA ILE A 610 25.44 -24.12 -14.85
C ILE A 610 24.75 -23.00 -14.07
N LEU A 611 23.61 -22.51 -14.58
CA LEU A 611 22.85 -21.43 -13.94
C LEU A 611 22.19 -21.89 -12.64
N PHE A 612 21.62 -23.10 -12.63
CA PHE A 612 21.11 -23.73 -11.41
C PHE A 612 22.23 -23.99 -10.39
N TRP A 613 23.42 -24.35 -10.85
CA TRP A 613 24.60 -24.53 -10.00
C TRP A 613 25.06 -23.22 -9.36
N LEU A 614 25.10 -22.13 -10.12
CA LEU A 614 25.38 -20.81 -9.57
C LEU A 614 24.34 -20.40 -8.53
N PHE A 615 23.05 -20.65 -8.76
CA PHE A 615 21.99 -20.41 -7.78
C PHE A 615 22.25 -21.16 -6.47
N LEU A 616 22.61 -22.45 -6.54
CA LEU A 616 22.97 -23.24 -5.35
C LEU A 616 24.21 -22.71 -4.65
N LYS A 617 25.20 -22.20 -5.39
CA LYS A 617 26.39 -21.56 -4.80
C LYS A 617 26.06 -20.29 -4.05
N GLN A 618 25.19 -19.45 -4.61
CA GLN A 618 24.70 -18.26 -3.92
C GLN A 618 23.94 -18.62 -2.64
N PHE A 619 23.10 -19.65 -2.71
CA PHE A 619 22.35 -20.18 -1.57
C PHE A 619 23.29 -20.68 -0.46
N ARG A 620 24.26 -21.55 -0.79
CA ARG A 620 25.23 -22.08 0.18
C ARG A 620 26.17 -21.03 0.74
N HIS A 621 26.57 -20.04 -0.07
CA HIS A 621 27.35 -18.90 0.42
C HIS A 621 26.57 -18.11 1.49
N LEU A 622 25.26 -17.91 1.31
CA LEU A 622 24.42 -17.23 2.30
C LEU A 622 24.26 -18.06 3.58
N VAL A 623 23.98 -19.36 3.45
CA VAL A 623 23.87 -20.29 4.59
C VAL A 623 25.17 -20.28 5.40
N TRP A 624 26.31 -20.41 4.72
CA TRP A 624 27.64 -20.35 5.33
C TRP A 624 27.91 -19.02 6.05
N LYS A 625 27.57 -17.88 5.43
CA LYS A 625 27.75 -16.55 6.05
C LYS A 625 26.91 -16.39 7.32
N THR A 626 25.79 -17.11 7.41
CA THR A 626 24.90 -17.12 8.57
C THR A 626 25.47 -18.01 9.68
N GLU A 627 26.06 -19.16 9.33
CA GLU A 627 26.76 -20.08 10.25
C GLU A 627 28.10 -19.51 10.76
N LEU A 628 28.77 -18.65 9.99
CA LEU A 628 30.01 -17.95 10.37
C LEU A 628 29.86 -17.04 11.60
N LYS A 629 28.65 -16.58 11.94
CA LYS A 629 28.39 -15.89 13.21
C LYS A 629 28.60 -16.80 14.43
N GLN A 630 28.65 -18.12 14.23
CA GLN A 630 28.88 -19.14 15.26
C GLN A 630 30.24 -19.87 15.12
N ALA A 631 30.93 -19.72 13.99
CA ALA A 631 32.21 -20.37 13.70
C ALA A 631 33.42 -19.60 14.27
N LYS A 632 34.50 -20.31 14.64
CA LYS A 632 35.72 -19.69 15.20
C LYS A 632 36.60 -19.15 14.08
N ARG A 633 37.39 -18.12 14.38
CA ARG A 633 38.35 -17.49 13.45
C ARG A 633 39.36 -18.55 12.96
N GLY A 634 39.27 -18.92 11.68
CA GLY A 634 40.20 -19.88 11.04
C GLY A 634 39.55 -20.91 10.12
N ASP A 635 38.22 -21.02 10.11
CA ASP A 635 37.52 -22.01 9.29
C ASP A 635 37.55 -21.62 7.80
N VAL A 636 38.00 -22.56 6.96
CA VAL A 636 38.01 -22.45 5.49
C VAL A 636 36.57 -22.51 4.98
N PHE A 637 36.21 -21.71 3.96
CA PHE A 637 34.91 -21.77 3.26
C PHE A 637 34.62 -23.21 2.79
N PRO A 638 33.60 -23.91 3.30
CA PRO A 638 33.22 -25.25 2.88
C PRO A 638 32.05 -25.16 1.90
N GLY A 639 32.04 -24.15 1.03
CA GLY A 639 31.09 -24.12 -0.10
C GLY A 639 31.44 -25.12 -1.20
N GLU A 640 32.39 -26.03 -0.92
CA GLU A 640 32.59 -27.25 -1.70
C GLU A 640 31.54 -28.29 -1.29
N GLY A 641 30.62 -28.53 -2.21
CA GLY A 641 29.59 -29.54 -2.13
C GLY A 641 29.89 -30.77 -2.96
N PRO A 642 29.10 -31.85 -2.81
CA PRO A 642 29.21 -33.01 -3.68
C PRO A 642 29.02 -32.67 -5.16
N GLU A 643 28.40 -31.54 -5.52
CA GLU A 643 28.30 -31.04 -6.89
C GLU A 643 29.62 -30.49 -7.47
N ASP A 644 30.63 -30.19 -6.65
CA ASP A 644 31.92 -29.64 -7.11
C ASP A 644 32.99 -30.69 -7.41
N GLU A 645 32.88 -31.89 -6.84
CA GLU A 645 33.75 -33.03 -7.18
C GLU A 645 33.70 -33.34 -8.69
N PHE A 646 32.59 -33.02 -9.35
CA PHE A 646 32.34 -33.27 -10.77
C PHE A 646 32.97 -32.26 -11.73
N LEU A 647 33.42 -31.10 -11.22
CA LEU A 647 34.15 -30.12 -12.04
C LEU A 647 35.62 -30.49 -12.26
N ASN A 648 36.15 -31.45 -11.48
CA ASN A 648 37.52 -31.95 -11.64
C ASN A 648 37.64 -33.03 -12.73
N ASP A 649 36.54 -33.67 -13.14
CA ASP A 649 36.49 -34.77 -14.12
C ASP A 649 35.70 -34.40 -15.40
N MET A 650 35.89 -33.18 -15.91
CA MET A 650 35.25 -32.70 -17.14
C MET A 650 35.72 -33.45 -18.39
N THR A 651 35.10 -34.60 -18.70
CA THR A 651 35.07 -35.08 -20.10
C THR A 651 33.74 -35.57 -20.62
N THR A 652 32.80 -36.08 -19.81
CA THR A 652 31.43 -36.37 -20.29
C THR A 652 30.49 -36.55 -19.09
N LEU A 653 29.61 -35.58 -18.86
CA LEU A 653 28.54 -35.73 -17.88
C LEU A 653 27.24 -35.25 -18.51
N GLU A 654 26.25 -36.13 -18.54
CA GLU A 654 24.90 -35.81 -18.99
C GLU A 654 24.29 -34.77 -18.03
N PRO A 655 23.80 -33.63 -18.53
CA PRO A 655 23.14 -32.58 -17.75
C PRO A 655 22.13 -33.09 -16.71
N HIS A 656 21.47 -34.20 -17.01
CA HIS A 656 20.49 -34.87 -16.15
C HIS A 656 21.10 -35.42 -14.84
N ASP A 657 22.27 -36.05 -14.90
CA ASP A 657 22.92 -36.67 -13.74
C ASP A 657 23.45 -35.63 -12.74
N LEU A 658 24.00 -34.53 -13.27
CA LEU A 658 24.42 -33.39 -12.48
C LEU A 658 23.21 -32.80 -11.74
N ASN A 659 22.07 -32.70 -12.43
CA ASN A 659 20.86 -32.11 -11.91
C ASN A 659 20.21 -32.95 -10.78
N ILE A 660 20.18 -34.27 -10.93
CA ILE A 660 19.69 -35.19 -9.88
C ILE A 660 20.54 -35.10 -8.62
N LYS A 661 21.87 -35.02 -8.77
CA LYS A 661 22.79 -34.95 -7.62
C LYS A 661 22.72 -33.61 -6.91
N MET A 662 22.60 -32.51 -7.65
CA MET A 662 22.39 -31.16 -7.09
C MET A 662 21.08 -31.07 -6.28
N TRP A 663 20.00 -31.70 -6.75
CA TRP A 663 18.73 -31.79 -6.02
C TRP A 663 18.84 -32.62 -4.73
N LYS A 664 19.52 -33.76 -4.79
CA LYS A 664 19.81 -34.58 -3.60
C LYS A 664 20.66 -33.82 -2.58
N ALA A 665 21.64 -33.05 -3.04
CA ALA A 665 22.49 -32.22 -2.20
C ALA A 665 21.70 -31.11 -1.49
N MET A 666 20.83 -30.40 -2.21
CA MET A 666 20.00 -29.34 -1.63
C MET A 666 18.95 -29.89 -0.65
N ASN A 667 18.28 -31.00 -0.96
CA ASN A 667 17.34 -31.63 -0.03
C ASN A 667 18.03 -32.16 1.23
N ARG A 668 19.26 -32.67 1.10
CA ARG A 668 20.08 -33.03 2.27
C ARG A 668 20.39 -31.80 3.13
N ASP A 669 20.78 -30.68 2.54
CA ASP A 669 21.07 -29.45 3.30
C ASP A 669 19.82 -28.90 4.01
N ILE A 670 18.66 -28.93 3.33
CA ILE A 670 17.37 -28.55 3.92
C ILE A 670 17.03 -29.47 5.10
N ALA A 671 17.20 -30.78 4.93
CA ALA A 671 16.94 -31.76 5.99
C ALA A 671 17.90 -31.61 7.18
N LEU A 672 19.19 -31.32 6.95
CA LEU A 672 20.18 -31.06 8.00
C LEU A 672 19.87 -29.78 8.80
N GLN A 673 19.38 -28.73 8.13
CA GLN A 673 18.87 -27.51 8.78
C GLN A 673 17.64 -27.81 9.66
N GLN A 674 16.75 -28.70 9.24
CA GLN A 674 15.58 -29.11 10.03
C GLN A 674 15.96 -30.01 11.21
N MET A 675 16.97 -30.88 11.07
CA MET A 675 17.42 -31.82 12.11
C MET A 675 18.32 -31.20 13.19
N SER A 676 19.04 -30.12 12.88
CA SER A 676 19.99 -29.48 13.81
C SER A 676 19.33 -28.72 14.97
N GLY A 677 18.01 -28.79 15.15
CA GLY A 677 17.30 -28.21 16.30
C GLY A 677 17.39 -26.68 16.40
N GLY A 678 18.01 -26.03 15.42
CA GLY A 678 17.98 -24.59 15.26
C GLY A 678 16.58 -24.18 14.88
N GLN A 679 15.81 -23.71 15.86
CA GLN A 679 14.97 -22.55 15.63
C GLN A 679 15.89 -21.48 15.02
N THR A 680 16.07 -21.49 13.71
CA THR A 680 16.62 -20.34 13.02
C THR A 680 15.68 -19.20 13.38
N GLN A 681 16.25 -18.19 14.05
CA GLN A 681 15.58 -17.01 14.59
C GLN A 681 14.96 -16.16 13.48
N TRP A 682 13.93 -16.69 12.83
CA TRP A 682 13.07 -16.00 11.90
C TRP A 682 11.64 -15.88 12.45
N SER A 683 11.41 -16.37 13.67
CA SER A 683 10.09 -16.47 14.30
C SER A 683 9.71 -15.24 15.15
N ASN A 684 10.43 -14.12 15.08
CA ASN A 684 10.17 -12.93 15.89
C ASN A 684 10.40 -11.63 15.11
N TYR A 685 9.58 -11.33 14.11
CA TYR A 685 9.38 -9.96 13.64
C TYR A 685 7.91 -9.71 13.36
#